data_AF-A0A0F9PNB1-F1
#
_entry.id   AF-A0A0F9PNB1-F1
#
_cell.length_a   1.000
_cell.length_b   1.000
_cell.length_c   1.000
_cell.angle_alpha   90.00
_cell.angle_beta   90.00
_cell.angle_gamma   90.00
#
_symmetry.space_group_name_H-M   'P 1'
#
loop_
_entity.id
_entity.type
_entity.pdbx_description
1 polymer ?
#
loop_
_entity_poly.entity_id
_entity_poly.type
_entity_poly.pdbx_seq_one_letter_code
_entity_poly.pdbx_strand_id
1 'polypeptide(L)'
;MSGNESRLQAISQITNREPTPVNKPEPLSSIWATDVFSLAKMEEALAKNAFKAVKKTVQTGAPLDPAVADVVAAAMKDWAMSKGVKFFSHIFYPMTNITAEKHDGFIVTNSEGNAITEFSGSLLIKGEPDGSSFPNGSLRMTNAARGYTAWDPTSPAYIMHTDNGSTLMIPSVFMSWTGEALDKKIPLLRSNQAMDKAGQKVLKLMGEEEIAPLNSSCGAEQEYFLVDANFANARPDLLLAGRTLFGASPAKGQQFDDHYFGAIPARVQIFMQDFEDQLYRLGIPAKTHHNEVAPGQFEIAPYFEAANVAADHQQLMMTLMKSTAAKHGFLCLLHEKPFAGINGSGKHVNWSVGNATQGNLLDPGSTPHDNLNFLLFCGAVIRGVHKFGPLLRAAIASASNDHRLGANEAPPAILSVYLGDQLEKVFQDIKDGNITTSMKGGEMDLGLSQILKFERDPGDRNRTSPFAFTGNRFEFRAVGSSQSVSGPLVAMNTILADSLEWIAEKLEVELNKGTDRTIAVVTVLKELMTLHGNVVFGGDGYSSEWHRMAVEERGLKNLPTTADALPYLRDESIRELFASTGVLSRVELESRYEVYAEQYVLSIEVEAKLVIEMAKTLIYPSASHYLAEISMSNASMADLGIEMDDTITKSIAAETNAMLKTVVQLEAAINKHDFDSIEAHMNFCANDIRALMDKVRVHVDALEGEVADDLWPLPKYREMLFIK
;
A
#
# COMPACT_ATOMS: atom_id res chain seq x y z
N MET A 1 -26.71 23.75 -14.94
CA MET A 1 -25.46 24.52 -15.03
C MET A 1 -24.64 23.88 -16.12
N SER A 2 -24.12 24.66 -17.08
CA SER A 2 -23.17 24.12 -18.06
C SER A 2 -21.90 23.65 -17.33
N GLY A 3 -21.14 22.69 -17.87
CA GLY A 3 -19.92 22.18 -17.22
C GLY A 3 -18.91 23.29 -16.89
N ASN A 4 -18.81 24.32 -17.76
CA ASN A 4 -17.95 25.48 -17.52
C ASN A 4 -18.38 26.33 -16.31
N GLU A 5 -19.68 26.54 -16.10
CA GLU A 5 -20.17 27.35 -14.96
C GLU A 5 -19.72 26.76 -13.61
N SER A 6 -19.80 25.43 -13.48
CA SER A 6 -19.31 24.70 -12.30
C SER A 6 -17.80 24.87 -12.09
N ARG A 7 -17.01 24.76 -13.18
CA ARG A 7 -15.55 24.94 -13.15
C ARG A 7 -15.14 26.36 -12.74
N LEU A 8 -15.76 27.40 -13.32
CA LEU A 8 -15.48 28.79 -12.96
C LEU A 8 -15.91 29.11 -11.52
N GLN A 9 -17.04 28.54 -11.08
CA GLN A 9 -17.49 28.66 -9.70
C GLN A 9 -16.48 28.03 -8.73
N ALA A 10 -15.93 26.86 -9.06
CA ALA A 10 -14.88 26.21 -8.26
C ALA A 10 -13.64 27.11 -8.14
N ILE A 11 -13.15 27.68 -9.24
CA ILE A 11 -12.00 28.62 -9.22
C ILE A 11 -12.29 29.82 -8.32
N SER A 12 -13.47 30.42 -8.47
CA SER A 12 -13.90 31.57 -7.64
C SER A 12 -13.96 31.21 -6.16
N GLN A 13 -14.53 30.06 -5.81
CA GLN A 13 -14.63 29.61 -4.42
C GLN A 13 -13.28 29.31 -3.78
N ILE A 14 -12.33 28.78 -4.55
CA ILE A 14 -10.98 28.47 -4.07
C ILE A 14 -10.20 29.76 -3.83
N THR A 15 -10.17 30.65 -4.84
CA THR A 15 -9.40 31.90 -4.79
C THR A 15 -9.92 32.90 -3.76
N ASN A 16 -11.22 32.85 -3.44
CA ASN A 16 -11.86 33.72 -2.45
C ASN A 16 -12.17 32.99 -1.12
N ARG A 17 -11.56 31.83 -0.86
CA ARG A 17 -11.79 31.09 0.38
C ARG A 17 -11.25 31.87 1.59
N GLU A 18 -12.08 31.99 2.62
CA GLU A 18 -11.65 32.53 3.91
C GLU A 18 -10.57 31.64 4.56
N PRO A 19 -9.50 32.22 5.13
CA PRO A 19 -8.47 31.44 5.80
C PRO A 19 -9.03 30.56 6.91
N THR A 20 -8.63 29.28 6.93
CA THR A 20 -9.03 28.34 7.98
C THR A 20 -8.50 28.82 9.34
N PRO A 21 -9.34 28.93 10.39
CA PRO A 21 -8.88 29.32 11.71
C PRO A 21 -7.92 28.26 12.26
N VAL A 22 -6.82 28.71 12.86
CA VAL A 22 -5.79 27.83 13.44
C VAL A 22 -5.78 27.94 14.96
N ASN A 23 -5.72 26.79 15.62
CA ASN A 23 -5.50 26.71 17.06
C ASN A 23 -4.03 26.40 17.34
N LYS A 24 -3.55 26.78 18.52
CA LYS A 24 -2.22 26.39 18.97
C LYS A 24 -2.19 24.87 19.20
N PRO A 25 -1.21 24.13 18.61
CA PRO A 25 -1.09 22.69 18.85
C PRO A 25 -0.87 22.38 20.33
N GLU A 26 -1.47 21.28 20.79
CA GLU A 26 -1.22 20.75 22.12
C GLU A 26 0.17 20.09 22.19
N PRO A 27 0.85 20.08 23.34
CA PRO A 27 2.10 19.34 23.49
C PRO A 27 1.91 17.85 23.19
N LEU A 28 2.84 17.23 22.46
CA LEU A 28 2.77 15.80 22.15
C LEU A 28 2.55 14.94 23.41
N SER A 29 3.21 15.28 24.51
CA SER A 29 3.07 14.57 25.79
C SER A 29 1.66 14.58 26.39
N SER A 30 0.80 15.56 26.05
CA SER A 30 -0.57 15.62 26.55
C SER A 30 -1.57 14.88 25.67
N ILE A 31 -1.25 14.61 24.40
CA ILE A 31 -2.14 13.93 23.46
C ILE A 31 -1.71 12.50 23.15
N TRP A 32 -0.44 12.15 23.35
CA TRP A 32 0.12 10.84 22.99
C TRP A 32 -0.66 9.65 23.57
N ALA A 33 -1.13 8.77 22.68
CA ALA A 33 -1.84 7.53 22.97
C ALA A 33 -3.02 7.70 23.96
N THR A 34 -3.59 8.89 24.04
CA THR A 34 -4.67 9.20 25.01
C THR A 34 -5.96 8.46 24.69
N ASP A 35 -6.16 8.05 23.44
CA ASP A 35 -7.32 7.30 22.96
C ASP A 35 -7.03 5.81 22.74
N VAL A 36 -5.96 5.29 23.34
CA VAL A 36 -5.55 3.88 23.26
C VAL A 36 -5.62 3.22 24.63
N PHE A 37 -6.26 2.06 24.70
CA PHE A 37 -6.23 1.20 25.89
C PHE A 37 -4.92 0.40 25.92
N SER A 38 -3.82 1.12 26.09
CA SER A 38 -2.44 0.60 26.03
C SER A 38 -2.09 -0.31 27.21
N LEU A 39 -0.96 -1.02 27.14
CA LEU A 39 -0.44 -1.79 28.29
C LEU A 39 -0.26 -0.93 29.54
N ALA A 40 0.16 0.34 29.41
CA ALA A 40 0.25 1.25 30.53
C ALA A 40 -1.13 1.52 31.15
N LYS A 41 -2.16 1.70 30.31
CA LYS A 41 -3.54 1.90 30.76
C LYS A 41 -4.13 0.64 31.39
N MET A 42 -3.80 -0.52 30.84
CA MET A 42 -4.16 -1.80 31.41
C MET A 42 -3.48 -2.04 32.78
N GLU A 43 -2.24 -1.58 32.98
CA GLU A 43 -1.56 -1.68 34.28
C GLU A 43 -2.25 -0.83 35.36
N GLU A 44 -2.76 0.35 34.99
CA GLU A 44 -3.57 1.21 35.87
C GLU A 44 -4.94 0.60 36.19
N ALA A 45 -5.57 -0.05 35.19
CA ALA A 45 -6.97 -0.47 35.27
C ALA A 45 -7.18 -1.91 35.76
N LEU A 46 -6.19 -2.81 35.59
CA LEU A 46 -6.33 -4.24 35.86
C LEU A 46 -5.62 -4.66 37.16
N ALA A 47 -6.16 -5.69 37.81
CA ALA A 47 -5.46 -6.35 38.90
C ALA A 47 -4.12 -6.95 38.43
N LYS A 48 -3.10 -6.96 39.30
CA LYS A 48 -1.72 -7.41 39.00
C LYS A 48 -1.63 -8.74 38.25
N ASN A 49 -2.46 -9.73 38.60
CA ASN A 49 -2.44 -11.04 37.95
C ASN A 49 -3.06 -11.01 36.55
N ALA A 50 -4.16 -10.27 36.37
CA ALA A 50 -4.80 -10.08 35.07
C ALA A 50 -3.86 -9.32 34.11
N PHE A 51 -3.24 -8.24 34.58
CA PHE A 51 -2.25 -7.50 33.79
C PHE A 51 -1.07 -8.38 33.35
N LYS A 52 -0.50 -9.17 34.26
CA LYS A 52 0.58 -10.11 33.92
C LYS A 52 0.16 -11.15 32.88
N ALA A 53 -1.06 -11.65 32.97
CA ALA A 53 -1.59 -12.61 32.00
C ALA A 53 -1.74 -11.97 30.61
N VAL A 54 -2.34 -10.78 30.52
CA VAL A 54 -2.47 -10.03 29.27
C VAL A 54 -1.09 -9.70 28.69
N LYS A 55 -0.17 -9.16 29.50
CA LYS A 55 1.19 -8.84 29.06
C LYS A 55 1.91 -10.06 28.49
N LYS A 56 1.77 -11.24 29.12
CA LYS A 56 2.33 -12.49 28.60
C LYS A 56 1.71 -12.86 27.25
N THR A 57 0.39 -12.79 27.11
CA THR A 57 -0.30 -13.02 25.84
C THR A 57 0.19 -12.10 24.73
N VAL A 58 0.32 -10.79 25.01
CA VAL A 58 0.81 -9.80 24.03
C VAL A 58 2.26 -10.08 23.62
N GLN A 59 3.12 -10.44 24.57
CA GLN A 59 4.55 -10.63 24.31
C GLN A 59 4.89 -11.98 23.67
N THR A 60 4.13 -13.05 23.97
CA THR A 60 4.49 -14.42 23.55
C THR A 60 3.43 -15.08 22.67
N GLY A 61 2.29 -14.44 22.42
CA GLY A 61 1.16 -15.05 21.71
C GLY A 61 0.44 -16.16 22.49
N ALA A 62 0.67 -16.30 23.80
CA ALA A 62 0.03 -17.34 24.60
C ALA A 62 -1.48 -17.10 24.74
N PRO A 63 -2.34 -18.14 24.70
CA PRO A 63 -3.79 -17.97 24.85
C PRO A 63 -4.16 -17.24 26.14
N LEU A 64 -5.14 -16.34 26.06
CA LEU A 64 -5.68 -15.63 27.21
C LEU A 64 -6.77 -16.47 27.89
N ASP A 65 -6.72 -16.55 29.22
CA ASP A 65 -7.75 -17.21 30.02
C ASP A 65 -9.09 -16.44 29.88
N PRO A 66 -10.22 -17.11 29.55
CA PRO A 66 -11.53 -16.47 29.47
C PRO A 66 -11.91 -15.66 30.72
N ALA A 67 -11.52 -16.11 31.91
CA ALA A 67 -11.79 -15.37 33.15
C ALA A 67 -11.01 -14.04 33.22
N VAL A 68 -9.82 -13.98 32.61
CA VAL A 68 -9.06 -12.72 32.48
C VAL A 68 -9.74 -11.80 31.46
N ALA A 69 -10.32 -12.36 30.40
CA ALA A 69 -11.03 -11.57 29.38
C ALA A 69 -12.25 -10.82 29.96
N ASP A 70 -13.01 -11.42 30.89
CA ASP A 70 -14.11 -10.73 31.58
C ASP A 70 -13.62 -9.50 32.37
N VAL A 71 -12.49 -9.63 33.07
CA VAL A 71 -11.87 -8.53 33.82
C VAL A 71 -11.40 -7.43 32.87
N VAL A 72 -10.80 -7.81 31.74
CA VAL A 72 -10.36 -6.86 30.71
C VAL A 72 -11.54 -6.13 30.07
N ALA A 73 -12.61 -6.85 29.72
CA ALA A 73 -13.81 -6.28 29.12
C ALA A 73 -14.45 -5.24 30.06
N ALA A 74 -14.63 -5.57 31.34
CA ALA A 74 -15.16 -4.63 32.32
C ALA A 74 -14.32 -3.34 32.41
N ALA A 75 -12.98 -3.48 32.54
CA ALA A 75 -12.07 -2.35 32.60
C ALA A 75 -12.06 -1.50 31.31
N MET A 76 -12.11 -2.16 30.14
CA MET A 76 -12.15 -1.50 28.84
C MET A 76 -13.45 -0.72 28.63
N LYS A 77 -14.59 -1.27 29.06
CA LYS A 77 -15.90 -0.60 29.05
C LYS A 77 -15.87 0.63 29.95
N ASP A 78 -15.41 0.51 31.19
CA ASP A 78 -15.38 1.63 32.14
C ASP A 78 -14.47 2.75 31.64
N TRP A 79 -13.31 2.40 31.07
CA TRP A 79 -12.42 3.35 30.39
C TRP A 79 -13.12 4.05 29.21
N ALA A 80 -13.74 3.30 28.31
CA ALA A 80 -14.43 3.87 27.14
C ALA A 80 -15.61 4.77 27.53
N MET A 81 -16.44 4.33 28.47
CA MET A 81 -17.58 5.11 28.97
C MET A 81 -17.13 6.39 29.68
N SER A 82 -15.98 6.39 30.37
CA SER A 82 -15.42 7.60 30.98
C SER A 82 -15.09 8.69 29.95
N LYS A 83 -14.92 8.31 28.68
CA LYS A 83 -14.70 9.19 27.52
C LYS A 83 -15.98 9.44 26.71
N GLY A 84 -17.15 9.07 27.23
CA GLY A 84 -18.45 9.31 26.59
C GLY A 84 -18.81 8.35 25.45
N VAL A 85 -18.06 7.24 25.31
CA VAL A 85 -18.34 6.19 24.31
C VAL A 85 -19.62 5.44 24.67
N LYS A 86 -20.46 5.20 23.66
CA LYS A 86 -21.74 4.49 23.79
C LYS A 86 -21.78 3.14 23.04
N PHE A 87 -20.92 3.01 22.03
CA PHE A 87 -20.85 1.86 21.14
C PHE A 87 -19.46 1.25 21.14
N PHE A 88 -19.39 -0.04 20.86
CA PHE A 88 -18.15 -0.73 20.55
C PHE A 88 -18.26 -1.42 19.18
N SER A 89 -17.11 -1.73 18.59
CA SER A 89 -17.05 -2.46 17.33
C SER A 89 -15.84 -3.39 17.27
N HIS A 90 -16.06 -4.59 16.75
CA HIS A 90 -14.98 -5.44 16.26
C HIS A 90 -14.56 -4.94 14.89
N ILE A 91 -13.43 -4.24 14.85
CA ILE A 91 -12.86 -3.73 13.61
C ILE A 91 -12.00 -4.81 12.96
N PHE A 92 -12.21 -5.07 11.68
CA PHE A 92 -11.45 -6.07 10.92
C PHE A 92 -11.23 -5.63 9.48
N TYR A 93 -10.27 -6.28 8.81
CA TYR A 93 -9.83 -5.91 7.46
C TYR A 93 -10.11 -7.05 6.47
N PRO A 94 -11.31 -7.07 5.84
CA PRO A 94 -11.65 -8.04 4.82
C PRO A 94 -10.75 -7.94 3.58
N MET A 95 -10.92 -8.88 2.64
CA MET A 95 -10.12 -8.95 1.41
C MET A 95 -10.31 -7.74 0.47
N THR A 96 -11.24 -6.82 0.76
CA THR A 96 -11.54 -5.61 -0.03
C THR A 96 -10.56 -4.44 0.16
N ASN A 97 -9.51 -4.59 0.97
CA ASN A 97 -8.57 -3.49 1.32
C ASN A 97 -9.20 -2.30 2.08
N ILE A 98 -10.47 -2.41 2.49
CA ILE A 98 -11.16 -1.39 3.30
C ILE A 98 -11.45 -1.95 4.69
N THR A 99 -11.51 -1.06 5.67
CA THR A 99 -11.94 -1.38 7.03
C THR A 99 -13.43 -1.73 7.07
N ALA A 100 -13.78 -2.76 7.82
CA ALA A 100 -15.15 -3.13 8.13
C ALA A 100 -15.42 -3.08 9.63
N GLU A 101 -16.61 -2.60 10.00
CA GLU A 101 -17.04 -2.43 11.38
C GLU A 101 -18.57 -2.52 11.49
N LYS A 102 -19.03 -2.95 12.66
CA LYS A 102 -20.44 -2.94 13.07
C LYS A 102 -20.51 -2.36 14.48
N HIS A 103 -21.34 -1.33 14.69
CA HIS A 103 -21.43 -0.66 15.99
C HIS A 103 -22.53 -1.29 16.84
N ASP A 104 -22.14 -1.91 17.94
CA ASP A 104 -23.04 -2.49 18.94
C ASP A 104 -23.05 -1.60 20.18
N GLY A 105 -24.24 -1.28 20.71
CA GLY A 105 -24.36 -0.45 21.90
C GLY A 105 -24.00 -1.24 23.16
N PHE A 106 -23.41 -0.58 24.17
CA PHE A 106 -23.24 -1.21 25.49
C PHE A 106 -24.56 -1.47 26.22
N ILE A 107 -25.66 -0.90 25.72
CA ILE A 107 -26.97 -0.98 26.35
C ILE A 107 -27.55 -2.40 26.24
N VAL A 108 -28.00 -2.93 27.37
CA VAL A 108 -28.85 -4.11 27.46
C VAL A 108 -30.02 -3.82 28.39
N THR A 109 -31.15 -4.51 28.18
CA THR A 109 -32.31 -4.40 29.06
C THR A 109 -32.25 -5.48 30.13
N ASN A 110 -32.38 -5.11 31.40
CA ASN A 110 -32.56 -6.09 32.45
C ASN A 110 -33.97 -6.72 32.39
N SER A 111 -34.25 -7.73 33.22
CA SER A 111 -35.55 -8.42 33.28
C SER A 111 -36.73 -7.53 33.65
N GLU A 112 -36.47 -6.36 34.22
CA GLU A 112 -37.48 -5.37 34.61
C GLU A 112 -37.73 -4.31 33.53
N GLY A 113 -36.99 -4.36 32.42
CA GLY A 113 -37.06 -3.38 31.33
C GLY A 113 -36.21 -2.12 31.55
N ASN A 114 -35.39 -2.07 32.60
CA ASN A 114 -34.44 -0.97 32.83
C ASN A 114 -33.22 -1.11 31.92
N ALA A 115 -32.73 0.01 31.40
CA ALA A 115 -31.49 0.06 30.63
C ALA A 115 -30.28 -0.03 31.57
N ILE A 116 -29.40 -0.99 31.31
CA ILE A 116 -28.09 -1.12 31.96
C ILE A 116 -27.00 -1.20 30.88
N THR A 117 -25.73 -1.12 31.29
CA THR A 117 -24.59 -1.22 30.37
C THR A 117 -23.74 -2.46 30.66
N GLU A 118 -23.59 -3.33 29.66
CA GLU A 118 -22.85 -4.58 29.74
C GLU A 118 -21.80 -4.67 28.63
N PHE A 119 -20.63 -5.22 28.99
CA PHE A 119 -19.60 -5.64 28.05
C PHE A 119 -18.81 -6.76 28.71
N SER A 120 -19.12 -8.00 28.30
CA SER A 120 -18.55 -9.21 28.90
C SER A 120 -17.32 -9.69 28.13
N GLY A 121 -16.53 -10.58 28.74
CA GLY A 121 -15.39 -11.23 28.09
C GLY A 121 -15.82 -12.03 26.86
N SER A 122 -17.03 -12.60 26.85
CA SER A 122 -17.56 -13.29 25.66
C SER A 122 -17.78 -12.34 24.48
N LEU A 123 -18.25 -11.11 24.75
CA LEU A 123 -18.41 -10.08 23.72
C LEU A 123 -17.05 -9.51 23.29
N LEU A 124 -16.09 -9.38 24.21
CA LEU A 124 -14.73 -8.96 23.86
C LEU A 124 -14.01 -10.00 23.00
N ILE A 125 -14.09 -11.29 23.35
CA ILE A 125 -13.37 -12.35 22.64
C ILE A 125 -13.95 -12.57 21.25
N LYS A 126 -15.27 -12.47 21.09
CA LYS A 126 -15.96 -12.93 19.89
C LYS A 126 -17.12 -12.01 19.49
N GLY A 127 -17.16 -11.67 18.20
CA GLY A 127 -18.32 -11.09 17.54
C GLY A 127 -18.86 -11.93 16.38
N GLU A 128 -20.04 -11.57 15.89
CA GLU A 128 -20.64 -12.07 14.65
C GLU A 128 -21.06 -10.86 13.81
N PRO A 129 -20.19 -10.33 12.94
CA PRO A 129 -20.64 -9.43 11.89
C PRO A 129 -21.36 -10.29 10.85
N ASP A 130 -22.63 -10.01 10.56
CA ASP A 130 -23.28 -10.59 9.38
C ASP A 130 -22.39 -10.31 8.17
N GLY A 131 -21.70 -11.36 7.71
CA GLY A 131 -20.62 -11.21 6.74
C GLY A 131 -21.10 -11.44 5.32
N SER A 132 -22.39 -11.61 5.07
CA SER A 132 -22.95 -12.11 3.81
C SER A 132 -22.49 -11.34 2.56
N SER A 133 -22.28 -10.02 2.68
CA SER A 133 -21.91 -9.16 1.56
C SER A 133 -20.41 -9.04 1.30
N PHE A 134 -19.53 -9.61 2.15
CA PHE A 134 -18.10 -9.54 1.90
C PHE A 134 -17.66 -10.55 0.82
N PRO A 135 -16.80 -10.13 -0.14
CA PRO A 135 -16.17 -11.04 -1.09
C PRO A 135 -15.49 -12.19 -0.35
N ASN A 136 -15.73 -13.40 -0.82
CA ASN A 136 -15.26 -14.62 -0.16
C ASN A 136 -14.70 -15.67 -1.15
N GLY A 137 -14.64 -15.36 -2.45
CA GLY A 137 -14.05 -16.24 -3.46
C GLY A 137 -14.62 -17.65 -3.43
N SER A 138 -15.96 -17.75 -3.35
CA SER A 138 -16.70 -19.01 -3.25
C SER A 138 -16.43 -19.88 -2.00
N LEU A 139 -15.76 -19.35 -0.97
CA LEU A 139 -15.64 -20.02 0.34
C LEU A 139 -16.99 -20.19 1.04
N ARG A 140 -17.98 -19.36 0.68
CA ARG A 140 -19.33 -19.42 1.21
C ARG A 140 -20.33 -19.56 0.07
N MET A 141 -21.35 -20.39 0.29
CA MET A 141 -22.52 -20.40 -0.57
C MET A 141 -23.29 -19.09 -0.44
N THR A 142 -23.97 -18.66 -1.50
CA THR A 142 -24.75 -17.41 -1.54
C THR A 142 -25.82 -17.30 -0.43
N ASN A 143 -26.27 -18.43 0.12
CA ASN A 143 -27.25 -18.51 1.21
C ASN A 143 -26.64 -18.61 2.62
N ALA A 144 -25.30 -18.55 2.76
CA ALA A 144 -24.59 -18.70 4.02
C ALA A 144 -23.90 -17.40 4.44
N ALA A 145 -24.35 -16.79 5.54
CA ALA A 145 -23.90 -15.47 6.00
C ALA A 145 -22.89 -15.51 7.16
N ARG A 146 -22.86 -16.61 7.93
CA ARG A 146 -22.17 -16.65 9.23
C ARG A 146 -20.65 -16.56 9.09
N GLY A 147 -20.06 -15.59 9.79
CA GLY A 147 -18.64 -15.45 10.00
C GLY A 147 -18.40 -14.95 11.43
N TYR A 148 -17.18 -15.12 11.93
CA TYR A 148 -16.85 -14.75 13.30
C TYR A 148 -15.71 -13.76 13.32
N THR A 149 -15.82 -12.75 14.18
CA THR A 149 -14.69 -11.95 14.59
C THR A 149 -14.12 -12.47 15.90
N ALA A 150 -12.80 -12.40 16.05
CA ALA A 150 -12.14 -12.67 17.31
C ALA A 150 -11.13 -11.57 17.65
N TRP A 151 -11.10 -11.12 18.89
CA TRP A 151 -10.17 -10.06 19.31
C TRP A 151 -8.72 -10.52 19.17
N ASP A 152 -7.89 -9.67 18.57
CA ASP A 152 -6.44 -9.78 18.58
C ASP A 152 -5.87 -8.98 19.76
N PRO A 153 -5.45 -9.62 20.86
CA PRO A 153 -4.91 -8.93 22.01
C PRO A 153 -3.54 -8.28 21.74
N THR A 154 -2.85 -8.67 20.66
CA THR A 154 -1.53 -8.12 20.32
C THR A 154 -1.61 -6.74 19.67
N SER A 155 -2.82 -6.29 19.32
CA SER A 155 -3.13 -4.93 18.86
C SER A 155 -4.07 -4.25 19.87
N PRO A 156 -3.74 -3.07 20.40
CA PRO A 156 -4.51 -2.45 21.47
C PRO A 156 -5.87 -1.93 20.97
N ALA A 157 -6.90 -2.07 21.80
CA ALA A 157 -8.18 -1.40 21.57
C ALA A 157 -8.01 0.12 21.68
N TYR A 158 -8.79 0.87 20.91
CA TYR A 158 -8.72 2.33 20.85
C TYR A 158 -10.09 2.96 20.73
N ILE A 159 -10.19 4.27 20.91
CA ILE A 159 -11.42 5.03 20.72
C ILE A 159 -11.28 5.83 19.44
N MET A 160 -12.20 5.61 18.51
CA MET A 160 -12.32 6.41 17.30
C MET A 160 -13.31 7.53 17.53
N HIS A 161 -12.88 8.77 17.31
CA HIS A 161 -13.73 9.95 17.38
C HIS A 161 -14.25 10.28 15.98
N THR A 162 -15.58 10.29 15.82
CA THR A 162 -16.24 10.73 14.59
C THR A 162 -17.23 11.86 14.89
N ASP A 163 -17.70 12.55 13.85
CA ASP A 163 -18.70 13.60 14.01
C ASP A 163 -20.05 13.06 14.55
N ASN A 164 -20.30 11.75 14.39
CA ASN A 164 -21.47 11.04 14.92
C ASN A 164 -21.29 10.54 16.36
N GLY A 165 -20.12 10.76 16.96
CA GLY A 165 -19.78 10.29 18.30
C GLY A 165 -18.55 9.38 18.32
N SER A 166 -18.23 8.90 19.52
CA SER A 166 -17.05 8.08 19.77
C SER A 166 -17.42 6.61 19.93
N THR A 167 -16.61 5.72 19.36
CA THR A 167 -16.81 4.26 19.38
C THR A 167 -15.54 3.57 19.86
N LEU A 168 -15.69 2.57 20.73
CA LEU A 168 -14.59 1.68 21.15
C LEU A 168 -14.30 0.68 20.03
N MET A 169 -13.12 0.75 19.45
CA MET A 169 -12.66 -0.13 18.37
C MET A 169 -11.79 -1.25 18.93
N ILE A 170 -12.16 -2.49 18.62
CA ILE A 170 -11.51 -3.71 19.10
C ILE A 170 -10.88 -4.42 17.90
N PRO A 171 -9.55 -4.30 17.69
CA PRO A 171 -8.85 -4.97 16.59
C PRO A 171 -9.15 -6.46 16.58
N SER A 172 -9.70 -6.96 15.48
CA SER A 172 -10.20 -8.32 15.39
C SER A 172 -9.78 -8.99 14.10
N VAL A 173 -9.60 -10.31 14.17
CA VAL A 173 -9.51 -11.18 13.00
C VAL A 173 -10.91 -11.56 12.52
N PHE A 174 -11.06 -11.88 11.23
CA PHE A 174 -12.33 -12.34 10.64
C PHE A 174 -12.18 -13.65 9.87
N MET A 175 -12.99 -14.64 10.25
CA MET A 175 -12.96 -16.00 9.72
C MET A 175 -14.34 -16.50 9.33
N SER A 176 -14.38 -17.46 8.41
CA SER A 176 -15.60 -18.19 8.06
C SER A 176 -16.11 -19.02 9.24
N TRP A 177 -17.33 -19.55 9.11
CA TRP A 177 -17.87 -20.49 10.11
C TRP A 177 -17.07 -21.81 10.22
N THR A 178 -16.34 -22.18 9.15
CA THR A 178 -15.48 -23.37 9.04
C THR A 178 -14.01 -23.10 9.43
N GLY A 179 -13.63 -21.84 9.66
CA GLY A 179 -12.32 -21.44 10.18
C GLY A 179 -11.32 -20.95 9.12
N GLU A 180 -11.72 -20.83 7.85
CA GLU A 180 -10.89 -20.21 6.82
C GLU A 180 -10.79 -18.70 7.01
N ALA A 181 -9.61 -18.14 6.73
CA ALA A 181 -9.31 -16.73 6.83
C ALA A 181 -10.00 -15.92 5.72
N LEU A 182 -10.94 -15.05 6.13
CA LEU A 182 -11.65 -14.12 5.26
C LEU A 182 -11.08 -12.69 5.33
N ASP A 183 -9.98 -12.52 6.04
CA ASP A 183 -9.33 -11.24 6.30
C ASP A 183 -7.86 -11.21 5.84
N LYS A 184 -7.22 -10.07 6.08
CA LYS A 184 -5.79 -9.87 5.85
C LYS A 184 -4.93 -10.09 7.10
N LYS A 185 -5.53 -10.15 8.28
CA LYS A 185 -4.83 -10.20 9.56
C LYS A 185 -4.45 -11.62 9.98
N ILE A 186 -5.33 -12.61 9.81
CA ILE A 186 -5.01 -14.01 10.10
C ILE A 186 -3.79 -14.49 9.30
N PRO A 187 -3.70 -14.28 7.97
CA PRO A 187 -2.52 -14.69 7.22
C PRO A 187 -1.25 -13.99 7.69
N LEU A 188 -1.33 -12.72 8.08
CA LEU A 188 -0.18 -11.96 8.59
C LEU A 188 0.34 -12.57 9.90
N LEU A 189 -0.56 -12.85 10.86
CA LEU A 189 -0.21 -13.50 12.12
C LEU A 189 0.40 -14.89 11.90
N ARG A 190 -0.20 -15.71 11.01
CA ARG A 190 0.35 -17.03 10.65
C ARG A 190 1.73 -16.91 9.98
N SER A 191 1.93 -15.93 9.11
CA SER A 191 3.22 -15.70 8.42
C SER A 191 4.33 -15.30 9.40
N ASN A 192 4.01 -14.47 10.40
CA ASN A 192 4.94 -14.13 11.49
C ASN A 192 5.32 -15.37 12.29
N GLN A 193 4.34 -16.21 12.63
CA GLN A 193 4.60 -17.46 13.36
C GLN A 193 5.45 -18.46 12.56
N ALA A 194 5.19 -18.60 11.25
CA ALA A 194 5.99 -19.46 10.38
C ALA A 194 7.45 -18.97 10.29
N MET A 195 7.63 -17.66 10.13
CA MET A 195 8.95 -17.02 10.10
C MET A 195 9.68 -17.15 11.44
N ASP A 196 9.01 -16.95 12.57
CA ASP A 196 9.58 -17.15 13.90
C ASP A 196 10.05 -18.58 14.11
N LYS A 197 9.22 -19.57 13.77
CA LYS A 197 9.58 -20.99 13.86
C LYS A 197 10.84 -21.32 13.05
N ALA A 198 10.92 -20.88 11.80
CA ALA A 198 12.07 -21.13 10.94
C ALA A 198 13.32 -20.39 11.43
N GLY A 199 13.18 -19.12 11.84
CA GLY A 199 14.27 -18.33 12.39
C GLY A 199 14.84 -18.90 13.68
N GLN A 200 13.99 -19.36 14.60
CA GLN A 200 14.43 -20.06 15.81
C GLN A 200 15.25 -21.32 15.50
N LYS A 201 14.90 -22.07 14.45
CA LYS A 201 15.66 -23.26 14.04
C LYS A 201 17.09 -22.87 13.60
N VAL A 202 17.21 -21.84 12.76
CA VAL A 202 18.51 -21.32 12.32
C VAL A 202 19.34 -20.81 13.49
N LEU A 203 18.76 -19.98 14.37
CA LEU A 203 19.46 -19.41 15.52
C LEU A 203 19.95 -20.49 16.50
N LYS A 204 19.17 -21.55 16.73
CA LYS A 204 19.61 -22.70 17.55
C LYS A 204 20.80 -23.42 16.94
N LEU A 205 20.81 -23.64 15.62
CA LEU A 205 21.96 -24.23 14.91
C LEU A 205 23.20 -23.32 14.96
N MET A 206 22.97 -22.00 15.01
CA MET A 206 24.02 -21.00 15.21
C MET A 206 24.53 -20.91 16.65
N GLY A 207 23.94 -21.67 17.58
CA GLY A 207 24.39 -21.78 18.98
C GLY A 207 23.78 -20.76 19.93
N GLU A 208 22.70 -20.08 19.53
CA GLU A 208 21.96 -19.18 20.42
C GLU A 208 21.14 -19.99 21.44
N GLU A 209 21.30 -19.69 22.74
CA GLU A 209 20.59 -20.38 23.83
C GLU A 209 19.30 -19.66 24.25
N GLU A 210 19.36 -18.33 24.36
CA GLU A 210 18.21 -17.48 24.71
C GLU A 210 17.67 -16.78 23.47
N ILE A 211 16.57 -17.31 22.92
CA ILE A 211 15.93 -16.78 21.71
C ILE A 211 14.52 -16.32 22.05
N ALA A 212 14.31 -15.00 22.11
CA ALA A 212 12.98 -14.43 22.18
C ALA A 212 12.22 -14.64 20.86
N PRO A 213 10.87 -14.65 20.87
CA PRO A 213 10.07 -14.75 19.65
C PRO A 213 10.48 -13.69 18.63
N LEU A 214 10.74 -14.11 17.39
CA LEU A 214 11.03 -13.23 16.29
C LEU A 214 9.75 -12.57 15.78
N ASN A 215 9.86 -11.31 15.39
CA ASN A 215 8.79 -10.59 14.76
C ASN A 215 9.33 -9.83 13.55
N SER A 216 8.49 -9.71 12.52
CA SER A 216 8.78 -8.77 11.45
C SER A 216 8.35 -7.37 11.89
N SER A 217 9.02 -6.37 11.33
CA SER A 217 8.72 -4.95 11.52
C SER A 217 8.30 -4.34 10.19
N CYS A 218 7.52 -3.27 10.26
CA CYS A 218 7.07 -2.52 9.10
C CYS A 218 7.09 -1.02 9.42
N GLY A 219 7.79 -0.25 8.59
CA GLY A 219 7.63 1.20 8.45
C GLY A 219 7.05 1.50 7.06
N ALA A 220 5.80 1.92 7.00
CA ALA A 220 5.09 2.15 5.75
C ALA A 220 5.08 3.65 5.41
N GLU A 221 5.84 4.04 4.38
CA GLU A 221 5.84 5.41 3.84
C GLU A 221 4.57 5.56 2.99
N GLN A 222 3.66 6.48 3.34
CA GLN A 222 2.37 6.64 2.67
C GLN A 222 2.37 7.90 1.81
N GLU A 223 2.43 7.72 0.49
CA GLU A 223 2.21 8.81 -0.45
C GLU A 223 0.73 8.99 -0.79
N TYR A 224 0.34 10.23 -1.10
CA TYR A 224 -1.03 10.61 -1.45
C TYR A 224 -1.08 11.95 -2.19
N PHE A 225 -2.21 12.22 -2.86
CA PHE A 225 -2.52 13.54 -3.41
C PHE A 225 -3.66 14.21 -2.66
N LEU A 226 -3.62 15.54 -2.55
CA LEU A 226 -4.77 16.35 -2.13
C LEU A 226 -5.23 17.22 -3.29
N VAL A 227 -6.53 17.14 -3.59
CA VAL A 227 -7.21 17.99 -4.59
C VAL A 227 -8.28 18.79 -3.87
N ASP A 228 -8.48 20.07 -4.23
CA ASP A 228 -9.59 20.83 -3.67
C ASP A 228 -10.93 20.16 -3.99
N ALA A 229 -11.80 20.04 -2.99
CA ALA A 229 -13.08 19.35 -3.13
C ALA A 229 -13.96 19.98 -4.22
N ASN A 230 -13.87 21.29 -4.48
CA ASN A 230 -14.66 21.92 -5.53
C ASN A 230 -14.23 21.45 -6.93
N PHE A 231 -12.93 21.29 -7.16
CA PHE A 231 -12.43 20.70 -8.41
C PHE A 231 -12.77 19.22 -8.51
N ALA A 232 -12.59 18.47 -7.42
CA ALA A 232 -12.92 17.06 -7.39
C ALA A 232 -14.41 16.80 -7.70
N ASN A 233 -15.31 17.62 -7.15
CA ASN A 233 -16.75 17.53 -7.40
C ASN A 233 -17.15 17.82 -8.86
N ALA A 234 -16.32 18.58 -9.58
CA ALA A 234 -16.49 18.84 -11.01
C ALA A 234 -15.80 17.77 -11.91
N ARG A 235 -15.27 16.69 -11.32
CA ARG A 235 -14.57 15.60 -12.01
C ARG A 235 -15.16 14.24 -11.61
N PRO A 236 -16.20 13.75 -12.32
CA PRO A 236 -16.83 12.47 -12.02
C PRO A 236 -15.85 11.28 -12.01
N ASP A 237 -14.84 11.32 -12.88
CA ASP A 237 -13.77 10.34 -12.92
C ASP A 237 -12.91 10.33 -11.64
N LEU A 238 -12.55 11.50 -11.09
CA LEU A 238 -11.84 11.55 -9.80
C LEU A 238 -12.67 10.98 -8.66
N LEU A 239 -13.97 11.25 -8.62
CA LEU A 239 -14.85 10.77 -7.54
C LEU A 239 -15.08 9.25 -7.61
N LEU A 240 -15.26 8.72 -8.82
CA LEU A 240 -15.74 7.35 -9.01
C LEU A 240 -14.61 6.35 -9.32
N ALA A 241 -13.53 6.80 -9.96
CA ALA A 241 -12.36 5.98 -10.26
C ALA A 241 -11.14 6.33 -9.39
N GLY A 242 -11.17 7.44 -8.64
CA GLY A 242 -10.01 7.89 -7.84
C GLY A 242 -8.85 8.45 -8.67
N ARG A 243 -9.05 8.62 -9.98
CA ARG A 243 -8.05 9.10 -10.94
C ARG A 243 -8.70 9.83 -12.10
N THR A 244 -7.91 10.60 -12.83
CA THR A 244 -8.36 11.25 -14.06
C THR A 244 -8.29 10.27 -15.24
N LEU A 245 -9.41 10.09 -15.92
CA LEU A 245 -9.52 9.28 -17.14
C LEU A 245 -9.13 10.10 -18.37
N PHE A 246 -9.40 11.41 -18.33
CA PHE A 246 -8.98 12.41 -19.32
C PHE A 246 -8.23 13.57 -18.67
N GLY A 247 -7.39 14.25 -19.43
CA GLY A 247 -6.70 15.45 -18.99
C GLY A 247 -5.36 15.61 -19.69
N ALA A 248 -5.25 16.68 -20.48
CA ALA A 248 -4.03 17.07 -21.14
C ALA A 248 -2.96 17.53 -20.14
N SER A 249 -1.70 17.26 -20.47
CA SER A 249 -0.57 17.70 -19.64
C SER A 249 -0.47 19.24 -19.64
N PRO A 250 -0.30 19.88 -18.47
CA PRO A 250 -0.13 21.31 -18.40
C PRO A 250 1.25 21.75 -18.92
N ALA A 251 1.37 23.02 -19.33
CA ALA A 251 2.65 23.59 -19.76
C ALA A 251 3.74 23.49 -18.65
N LYS A 252 3.34 23.73 -17.40
CA LYS A 252 4.13 23.39 -16.20
C LYS A 252 3.43 22.24 -15.47
N GLY A 253 4.11 21.12 -15.35
CA GLY A 253 3.77 19.97 -14.51
C GLY A 253 4.82 19.83 -13.41
N GLN A 254 5.75 18.89 -13.58
CA GLN A 254 6.83 18.61 -12.61
C GLN A 254 8.24 18.85 -13.14
N GLN A 255 8.41 19.48 -14.32
CA GLN A 255 9.69 19.51 -15.05
C GLN A 255 10.85 20.25 -14.34
N PHE A 256 10.58 20.96 -13.25
CA PHE A 256 11.58 21.73 -12.51
C PHE A 256 11.96 21.12 -11.16
N ASP A 257 11.34 19.99 -10.77
CA ASP A 257 11.53 19.34 -9.46
C ASP A 257 11.42 20.31 -8.27
N ASP A 258 10.69 21.42 -8.44
CA ASP A 258 10.62 22.54 -7.49
C ASP A 258 9.64 22.29 -6.33
N HIS A 259 8.93 21.16 -6.39
CA HIS A 259 7.99 20.72 -5.37
C HIS A 259 8.61 19.86 -4.29
N TYR A 260 9.59 19.01 -4.64
CA TYR A 260 10.21 18.07 -3.70
C TYR A 260 10.95 18.82 -2.59
N PHE A 261 10.54 18.61 -1.33
CA PHE A 261 11.00 19.41 -0.18
C PHE A 261 10.83 20.93 -0.31
N GLY A 262 9.96 21.39 -1.22
CA GLY A 262 9.57 22.80 -1.33
C GLY A 262 8.67 23.26 -0.18
N ALA A 263 8.24 24.53 -0.21
CA ALA A 263 7.32 25.06 0.79
C ALA A 263 5.93 24.40 0.68
N ILE A 264 5.45 23.80 1.78
CA ILE A 264 4.09 23.22 1.86
C ILE A 264 3.06 24.37 1.96
N PRO A 265 1.97 24.37 1.16
CA PRO A 265 0.93 25.40 1.27
C PRO A 265 0.30 25.45 2.66
N ALA A 266 0.03 26.65 3.17
CA ALA A 266 -0.48 26.84 4.54
C ALA A 266 -1.74 26.01 4.85
N ARG A 267 -2.69 25.93 3.91
CA ARG A 267 -3.90 25.12 4.08
C ARG A 267 -3.61 23.61 4.21
N VAL A 268 -2.59 23.12 3.51
CA VAL A 268 -2.16 21.72 3.61
C VAL A 268 -1.46 21.48 4.95
N GLN A 269 -0.64 22.43 5.42
CA GLN A 269 -0.02 22.33 6.75
C GLN A 269 -1.07 22.24 7.87
N ILE A 270 -2.16 23.01 7.76
CA ILE A 270 -3.27 22.95 8.73
C ILE A 270 -3.93 21.57 8.72
N PHE A 271 -4.16 20.99 7.54
CA PHE A 271 -4.65 19.61 7.41
C PHE A 271 -3.67 18.60 8.03
N MET A 272 -2.38 18.69 7.69
CA MET A 272 -1.34 17.78 8.17
C MET A 272 -1.24 17.81 9.70
N GLN A 273 -1.26 18.99 10.32
CA GLN A 273 -1.22 19.13 11.77
C GLN A 273 -2.42 18.48 12.47
N ASP A 274 -3.64 18.71 11.98
CA ASP A 274 -4.86 18.10 12.54
C ASP A 274 -4.82 16.57 12.38
N PHE A 275 -4.41 16.10 11.20
CA PHE A 275 -4.26 14.68 10.93
C PHE A 275 -3.23 14.02 11.85
N GLU A 276 -2.04 14.62 12.01
CA GLU A 276 -0.98 14.11 12.89
C GLU A 276 -1.38 14.11 14.35
N ASP A 277 -2.07 15.14 14.84
CA ASP A 277 -2.59 15.18 16.22
C ASP A 277 -3.55 14.01 16.48
N GLN A 278 -4.38 13.64 15.50
CA GLN A 278 -5.24 12.46 15.59
C GLN A 278 -4.43 11.15 15.59
N LEU A 279 -3.41 11.04 14.75
CA LEU A 279 -2.49 9.89 14.75
C LEU A 279 -1.81 9.72 16.12
N TYR A 280 -1.32 10.81 16.71
CA TYR A 280 -0.67 10.79 18.02
C TYR A 280 -1.61 10.38 19.15
N ARG A 281 -2.88 10.84 19.13
CA ARG A 281 -3.90 10.38 20.09
C ARG A 281 -4.16 8.87 20.03
N LEU A 282 -4.05 8.31 18.84
CA LEU A 282 -4.19 6.88 18.56
C LEU A 282 -2.88 6.10 18.70
N GLY A 283 -1.81 6.74 19.17
CA GLY A 283 -0.52 6.10 19.41
C GLY A 283 0.27 5.75 18.14
N ILE A 284 -0.14 6.28 16.98
CA ILE A 284 0.56 6.08 15.71
C ILE A 284 1.77 7.02 15.66
N PRO A 285 3.00 6.51 15.55
CA PRO A 285 4.22 7.30 15.68
C PRO A 285 4.59 8.04 14.38
N ALA A 286 3.71 8.92 13.88
CA ALA A 286 4.01 9.76 12.71
C ALA A 286 5.30 10.57 12.91
N LYS A 287 6.27 10.42 11.99
CA LYS A 287 7.64 10.91 12.19
C LYS A 287 8.04 12.00 11.19
N THR A 288 7.69 11.82 9.92
CA THR A 288 8.03 12.75 8.84
C THR A 288 6.83 13.00 7.94
N HIS A 289 6.69 14.25 7.49
CA HIS A 289 5.84 14.63 6.37
C HIS A 289 6.59 15.59 5.44
N HIS A 290 6.29 15.56 4.15
CA HIS A 290 6.82 16.52 3.18
C HIS A 290 6.00 16.55 1.90
N ASN A 291 6.29 17.54 1.04
CA ASN A 291 5.90 17.50 -0.37
C ASN A 291 6.68 16.39 -1.08
N GLU A 292 6.00 15.73 -2.01
CA GLU A 292 6.61 14.81 -2.96
C GLU A 292 6.96 15.53 -4.29
N VAL A 293 7.46 14.79 -5.27
CA VAL A 293 7.93 15.32 -6.56
C VAL A 293 6.82 15.97 -7.37
N ALA A 294 5.62 15.38 -7.40
CA ALA A 294 4.51 15.95 -8.17
C ALA A 294 3.75 17.06 -7.41
N PRO A 295 3.21 18.07 -8.11
CA PRO A 295 2.38 19.10 -7.48
C PRO A 295 1.16 18.49 -6.78
N GLY A 296 0.95 18.86 -5.52
CA GLY A 296 -0.17 18.34 -4.72
C GLY A 296 0.01 16.90 -4.24
N GLN A 297 1.19 16.30 -4.44
CA GLN A 297 1.60 15.03 -3.85
C GLN A 297 2.34 15.28 -2.54
N PHE A 298 2.09 14.42 -1.55
CA PHE A 298 2.72 14.48 -0.23
C PHE A 298 3.02 13.08 0.26
N GLU A 299 3.91 13.00 1.25
CA GLU A 299 4.23 11.76 1.97
C GLU A 299 4.06 11.98 3.48
N ILE A 300 3.64 10.92 4.18
CA ILE A 300 3.79 10.77 5.62
C ILE A 300 4.42 9.41 5.94
N ALA A 301 5.41 9.38 6.82
CA ALA A 301 6.02 8.14 7.28
C ALA A 301 5.98 8.04 8.82
N PRO A 302 5.36 6.98 9.38
CA PRO A 302 5.48 6.66 10.78
C PRO A 302 6.81 5.96 11.08
N TYR A 303 7.21 5.99 12.35
CA TYR A 303 8.25 5.10 12.84
C TYR A 303 7.84 3.64 12.65
N PHE A 304 8.80 2.74 12.45
CA PHE A 304 8.48 1.33 12.27
C PHE A 304 7.92 0.72 13.57
N GLU A 305 7.03 -0.25 13.40
CA GLU A 305 6.45 -1.01 14.51
C GLU A 305 6.46 -2.50 14.18
N ALA A 306 6.05 -3.35 15.14
CA ALA A 306 5.79 -4.75 14.84
C ALA A 306 4.79 -4.85 13.69
N ALA A 307 5.04 -5.72 12.71
CA ALA A 307 4.31 -5.75 11.43
C ALA A 307 2.79 -5.87 11.60
N ASN A 308 2.32 -6.58 12.63
CA ASN A 308 0.90 -6.68 12.95
C ASN A 308 0.27 -5.34 13.35
N VAL A 309 0.94 -4.58 14.24
CA VAL A 309 0.48 -3.28 14.71
C VAL A 309 0.63 -2.24 13.61
N ALA A 310 1.76 -2.23 12.90
CA ALA A 310 1.99 -1.36 11.76
C ALA A 310 0.93 -1.54 10.67
N ALA A 311 0.47 -2.77 10.40
CA ALA A 311 -0.59 -3.03 9.43
C ALA A 311 -1.95 -2.44 9.87
N ASP A 312 -2.30 -2.55 11.15
CA ASP A 312 -3.51 -1.94 11.69
C ASP A 312 -3.43 -0.39 11.66
N HIS A 313 -2.30 0.16 12.11
CA HIS A 313 -2.03 1.60 12.09
C HIS A 313 -2.03 2.17 10.67
N GLN A 314 -1.49 1.43 9.68
CA GLN A 314 -1.50 1.84 8.28
C GLN A 314 -2.92 1.95 7.73
N GLN A 315 -3.79 1.00 8.05
CA GLN A 315 -5.21 1.06 7.65
C GLN A 315 -5.94 2.22 8.31
N LEU A 316 -5.73 2.41 9.62
CA LEU A 316 -6.31 3.50 10.39
C LEU A 316 -5.84 4.87 9.86
N MET A 317 -4.56 4.98 9.52
CA MET A 317 -3.96 6.16 8.91
C MET A 317 -4.67 6.54 7.60
N MET A 318 -4.90 5.60 6.69
CA MET A 318 -5.62 5.87 5.42
C MET A 318 -7.05 6.37 5.67
N THR A 319 -7.76 5.79 6.64
CA THR A 319 -9.13 6.17 6.99
C THR A 319 -9.19 7.59 7.59
N LEU A 320 -8.29 7.89 8.52
CA LEU A 320 -8.17 9.21 9.13
C LEU A 320 -7.73 10.27 8.12
N MET A 321 -6.83 9.93 7.21
CA MET A 321 -6.35 10.83 6.16
C MET A 321 -7.50 11.28 5.26
N LYS A 322 -8.33 10.33 4.78
CA LYS A 322 -9.49 10.64 3.94
C LYS A 322 -10.54 11.47 4.67
N SER A 323 -10.90 11.07 5.90
CA SER A 323 -11.92 11.77 6.67
C SER A 323 -11.47 13.18 7.11
N THR A 324 -10.20 13.34 7.50
CA THR A 324 -9.63 14.65 7.84
C THR A 324 -9.53 15.52 6.59
N ALA A 325 -9.08 14.99 5.45
CA ALA A 325 -9.02 15.75 4.20
C ALA A 325 -10.40 16.32 3.81
N ALA A 326 -11.46 15.52 3.94
CA ALA A 326 -12.83 15.97 3.68
C ALA A 326 -13.24 17.14 4.59
N LYS A 327 -12.91 17.09 5.89
CA LYS A 327 -13.17 18.21 6.84
C LYS A 327 -12.43 19.49 6.47
N HIS A 328 -11.25 19.36 5.87
CA HIS A 328 -10.44 20.48 5.39
C HIS A 328 -10.79 20.91 3.95
N GLY A 329 -11.85 20.36 3.35
CA GLY A 329 -12.32 20.70 2.00
C GLY A 329 -11.45 20.15 0.88
N PHE A 330 -10.73 19.06 1.13
CA PHE A 330 -9.93 18.33 0.16
C PHE A 330 -10.56 16.96 -0.15
N LEU A 331 -10.33 16.47 -1.37
CA LEU A 331 -10.39 15.05 -1.67
C LEU A 331 -8.97 14.47 -1.56
N CYS A 332 -8.79 13.49 -0.68
CA CYS A 332 -7.55 12.72 -0.58
C CYS A 332 -7.57 11.55 -1.57
N LEU A 333 -6.62 11.55 -2.50
CA LEU A 333 -6.47 10.51 -3.50
C LEU A 333 -5.33 9.58 -3.09
N LEU A 334 -5.66 8.31 -2.85
CA LEU A 334 -4.70 7.23 -2.57
C LEU A 334 -4.43 6.35 -3.79
N HIS A 335 -5.06 6.65 -4.93
CA HIS A 335 -4.83 5.93 -6.18
C HIS A 335 -3.35 6.08 -6.61
N GLU A 336 -2.75 5.03 -7.13
CA GLU A 336 -1.31 4.94 -7.43
C GLU A 336 -0.88 5.84 -8.60
N LYS A 337 -1.84 6.21 -9.45
CA LYS A 337 -1.64 7.15 -10.56
C LYS A 337 -2.84 8.09 -10.76
N PRO A 338 -3.07 9.08 -9.87
CA PRO A 338 -4.25 9.93 -9.96
C PRO A 338 -4.25 10.81 -11.21
N PHE A 339 -3.07 11.27 -11.63
CA PHE A 339 -2.87 12.10 -12.82
C PHE A 339 -1.83 11.46 -13.75
N ALA A 340 -2.14 11.40 -15.05
CA ALA A 340 -1.18 10.94 -16.05
C ALA A 340 -0.05 11.97 -16.29
N GLY A 341 1.15 11.49 -16.65
CA GLY A 341 2.28 12.35 -17.03
C GLY A 341 3.09 12.95 -15.87
N ILE A 342 2.70 12.72 -14.62
CA ILE A 342 3.46 13.12 -13.41
C ILE A 342 3.72 11.91 -12.50
N ASN A 343 4.52 12.05 -11.43
CA ASN A 343 4.83 10.98 -10.50
C ASN A 343 3.55 10.33 -9.93
N GLY A 344 3.62 9.02 -9.69
CA GLY A 344 2.54 8.27 -9.04
C GLY A 344 2.78 8.16 -7.54
N SER A 345 1.78 7.66 -6.80
CA SER A 345 1.86 7.46 -5.36
C SER A 345 2.23 6.02 -5.00
N GLY A 346 3.32 5.85 -4.25
CA GLY A 346 3.78 4.58 -3.68
C GLY A 346 3.35 4.34 -2.24
N LYS A 347 3.65 3.13 -1.75
CA LYS A 347 3.73 2.87 -0.30
C LYS A 347 4.97 2.05 0.03
N HIS A 348 6.11 2.68 0.24
CA HIS A 348 7.32 1.91 0.50
C HIS A 348 7.22 1.17 1.84
N VAL A 349 7.43 -0.15 1.80
CA VAL A 349 7.38 -0.99 2.98
C VAL A 349 8.81 -1.29 3.42
N ASN A 350 9.26 -0.56 4.44
CA ASN A 350 10.51 -0.83 5.13
C ASN A 350 10.31 -2.03 6.07
N TRP A 351 10.84 -3.18 5.68
CA TRP A 351 10.68 -4.47 6.36
C TRP A 351 12.01 -4.95 6.94
N SER A 352 11.96 -5.33 8.21
CA SER A 352 13.07 -6.01 8.89
C SER A 352 12.57 -7.10 9.84
N VAL A 353 13.46 -7.95 10.33
CA VAL A 353 13.15 -9.06 11.25
C VAL A 353 14.10 -9.04 12.43
N GLY A 354 13.56 -9.22 13.63
CA GLY A 354 14.36 -9.23 14.85
C GLY A 354 13.58 -9.66 16.08
N ASN A 355 14.26 -9.61 17.22
CA ASN A 355 13.68 -9.90 18.52
C ASN A 355 14.42 -9.11 19.63
N ALA A 356 14.01 -9.33 20.88
CA ALA A 356 14.59 -8.62 22.03
C ALA A 356 15.99 -9.11 22.46
N THR A 357 16.39 -10.33 22.06
CA THR A 357 17.64 -10.98 22.50
C THR A 357 18.78 -10.83 21.50
N GLN A 358 18.50 -11.05 20.21
CA GLN A 358 19.46 -10.93 19.10
C GLN A 358 19.38 -9.59 18.37
N GLY A 359 18.37 -8.75 18.67
CA GLY A 359 18.19 -7.46 17.99
C GLY A 359 17.72 -7.63 16.54
N ASN A 360 18.21 -6.78 15.66
CA ASN A 360 17.86 -6.79 14.24
C ASN A 360 18.75 -7.77 13.46
N LEU A 361 18.15 -8.81 12.88
CA LEU A 361 18.86 -9.88 12.16
C LEU A 361 19.21 -9.49 10.71
N LEU A 362 18.76 -8.32 10.25
CA LEU A 362 19.13 -7.71 8.98
C LEU A 362 20.02 -6.47 9.18
N ASP A 363 20.53 -6.26 10.39
CA ASP A 363 21.59 -5.28 10.65
C ASP A 363 22.97 -5.91 10.42
N PRO A 364 23.76 -5.39 9.48
CA PRO A 364 25.08 -5.92 9.17
C PRO A 364 26.11 -5.59 10.26
N GLY A 365 25.86 -4.59 11.10
CA GLY A 365 26.83 -4.07 12.06
C GLY A 365 28.05 -3.43 11.39
N SER A 366 29.13 -3.25 12.16
CA SER A 366 30.36 -2.62 11.66
C SER A 366 31.23 -3.53 10.81
N THR A 367 31.09 -4.85 10.94
CA THR A 367 31.86 -5.86 10.20
C THR A 367 30.90 -6.89 9.57
N PRO A 368 30.27 -6.54 8.44
CA PRO A 368 29.21 -7.38 7.83
C PRO A 368 29.66 -8.80 7.48
N HIS A 369 30.94 -8.99 7.15
CA HIS A 369 31.53 -10.28 6.78
C HIS A 369 31.72 -11.23 7.98
N ASP A 370 31.78 -10.69 9.21
CA ASP A 370 31.90 -11.49 10.45
C ASP A 370 30.52 -11.81 11.05
N ASN A 371 29.48 -11.07 10.67
CA ASN A 371 28.14 -11.26 11.19
C ASN A 371 27.40 -12.40 10.46
N LEU A 372 27.69 -13.63 10.88
CA LEU A 372 27.15 -14.84 10.24
C LEU A 372 25.61 -14.90 10.28
N ASN A 373 24.98 -14.46 11.37
CA ASN A 373 23.52 -14.40 11.48
C ASN A 373 22.95 -13.47 10.40
N PHE A 374 23.48 -12.25 10.28
CA PHE A 374 23.10 -11.32 9.22
C PHE A 374 23.25 -11.93 7.82
N LEU A 375 24.40 -12.55 7.53
CA LEU A 375 24.65 -13.13 6.22
C LEU A 375 23.66 -14.24 5.87
N LEU A 376 23.31 -15.10 6.83
CA LEU A 376 22.29 -16.14 6.65
C LEU A 376 20.90 -15.55 6.39
N PHE A 377 20.47 -14.56 7.18
CA PHE A 377 19.15 -13.94 7.02
C PHE A 377 19.06 -13.12 5.72
N CYS A 378 20.11 -12.37 5.38
CA CYS A 378 20.19 -11.66 4.10
C CYS A 378 20.25 -12.63 2.91
N GLY A 379 20.99 -13.74 3.02
CA GLY A 379 20.98 -14.83 2.04
C GLY A 379 19.58 -15.44 1.86
N ALA A 380 18.87 -15.67 2.96
CA ALA A 380 17.50 -16.18 2.93
C ALA A 380 16.55 -15.25 2.16
N VAL A 381 16.71 -13.93 2.33
CA VAL A 381 15.97 -12.93 1.55
C VAL A 381 16.28 -13.05 0.05
N ILE A 382 17.56 -13.11 -0.34
CA ILE A 382 17.98 -13.26 -1.75
C ILE A 382 17.34 -14.50 -2.38
N ARG A 383 17.42 -15.65 -1.69
CA ARG A 383 16.80 -16.89 -2.13
C ARG A 383 15.28 -16.76 -2.28
N GLY A 384 14.62 -16.17 -1.29
CA GLY A 384 13.17 -15.97 -1.28
C GLY A 384 12.70 -15.14 -2.47
N VAL A 385 13.35 -13.99 -2.73
CA VAL A 385 12.99 -13.11 -3.86
C VAL A 385 13.29 -13.80 -5.20
N HIS A 386 14.39 -14.54 -5.33
CA HIS A 386 14.69 -15.27 -6.56
C HIS A 386 13.64 -16.34 -6.86
N LYS A 387 13.32 -17.19 -5.87
CA LYS A 387 12.42 -18.34 -6.04
C LYS A 387 10.95 -17.91 -6.18
N PHE A 388 10.54 -16.86 -5.47
CA PHE A 388 9.13 -16.45 -5.34
C PHE A 388 8.88 -15.00 -5.76
N GLY A 389 9.73 -14.43 -6.64
CA GLY A 389 9.50 -13.12 -7.25
C GLY A 389 8.10 -12.95 -7.85
N PRO A 390 7.52 -13.95 -8.56
CA PRO A 390 6.15 -13.87 -9.03
C PRO A 390 5.10 -13.70 -7.91
N LEU A 391 5.29 -14.33 -6.73
CA LEU A 391 4.41 -14.13 -5.58
C LEU A 391 4.49 -12.70 -5.05
N LEU A 392 5.70 -12.12 -4.96
CA LEU A 392 5.86 -10.72 -4.55
C LEU A 392 5.18 -9.77 -5.54
N ARG A 393 5.25 -10.05 -6.85
CA ARG A 393 4.54 -9.28 -7.88
C ARG A 393 3.02 -9.42 -7.78
N ALA A 394 2.53 -10.63 -7.47
CA ALA A 394 1.11 -10.90 -7.26
C ALA A 394 0.57 -10.22 -5.98
N ALA A 395 1.39 -10.13 -4.92
CA ALA A 395 1.01 -9.50 -3.65
C ALA A 395 0.76 -7.98 -3.76
N ILE A 396 1.30 -7.34 -4.80
CA ILE A 396 1.13 -5.91 -5.11
C ILE A 396 0.29 -5.68 -6.37
N ALA A 397 -0.35 -6.72 -6.91
CA ALA A 397 -1.16 -6.62 -8.12
C ALA A 397 -2.51 -5.93 -7.85
N SER A 398 -2.82 -4.92 -8.66
CA SER A 398 -4.07 -4.18 -8.67
C SER A 398 -4.16 -3.35 -9.96
N ALA A 399 -5.39 -3.05 -10.41
CA ALA A 399 -5.61 -2.26 -11.61
C ALA A 399 -4.91 -0.90 -11.54
N SER A 400 -4.96 -0.25 -10.38
CA SER A 400 -4.37 1.06 -10.15
C SER A 400 -2.83 1.04 -10.17
N ASN A 401 -2.19 0.05 -9.54
CA ASN A 401 -0.73 -0.06 -9.50
C ASN A 401 -0.12 -0.41 -10.88
N ASP A 402 -0.89 -1.05 -11.78
CA ASP A 402 -0.46 -1.26 -13.18
C ASP A 402 -0.25 0.05 -13.96
N HIS A 403 -0.80 1.17 -13.48
CA HIS A 403 -0.55 2.49 -14.07
C HIS A 403 0.68 3.20 -13.48
N ARG A 404 1.28 2.65 -12.42
CA ARG A 404 2.40 3.26 -11.69
C ARG A 404 3.73 2.58 -12.01
N LEU A 405 3.80 1.25 -11.95
CA LEU A 405 5.06 0.50 -12.05
C LEU A 405 5.79 0.74 -13.38
N GLY A 406 7.13 0.83 -13.32
CA GLY A 406 8.01 0.92 -14.49
C GLY A 406 8.24 2.33 -15.05
N ALA A 407 7.82 3.39 -14.35
CA ALA A 407 8.05 4.78 -14.74
C ALA A 407 8.14 5.71 -13.52
N ASN A 408 8.73 6.90 -13.70
CA ASN A 408 8.72 8.00 -12.71
C ASN A 408 9.03 7.56 -11.26
N GLU A 409 10.21 6.96 -11.05
CA GLU A 409 10.69 6.46 -9.73
C GLU A 409 9.95 5.24 -9.16
N ALA A 410 8.88 4.75 -9.80
CA ALA A 410 8.29 3.46 -9.45
C ALA A 410 9.07 2.30 -10.07
N PRO A 411 9.38 1.23 -9.33
CA PRO A 411 10.20 0.13 -9.85
C PRO A 411 9.50 -0.62 -11.00
N PRO A 412 10.25 -1.29 -11.90
CA PRO A 412 9.69 -2.14 -12.95
C PRO A 412 9.02 -3.38 -12.35
N ALA A 413 8.23 -4.08 -13.17
CA ALA A 413 7.55 -5.32 -12.78
C ALA A 413 8.46 -6.57 -12.71
N ILE A 414 9.78 -6.36 -12.65
CA ILE A 414 10.82 -7.40 -12.56
C ILE A 414 11.38 -7.37 -11.15
N LEU A 415 11.07 -8.41 -10.36
CA LEU A 415 11.46 -8.47 -8.96
C LEU A 415 12.95 -8.84 -8.86
N SER A 416 13.74 -7.90 -8.33
CA SER A 416 15.19 -7.99 -8.15
C SER A 416 15.60 -7.41 -6.81
N VAL A 417 16.77 -7.81 -6.32
CA VAL A 417 17.32 -7.36 -5.04
C VAL A 417 18.50 -6.42 -5.27
N TYR A 418 18.44 -5.24 -4.64
CA TYR A 418 19.59 -4.35 -4.53
C TYR A 418 20.25 -4.52 -3.16
N LEU A 419 21.55 -4.83 -3.12
CA LEU A 419 22.32 -4.97 -1.88
C LEU A 419 23.25 -3.77 -1.62
N GLY A 420 23.55 -2.99 -2.65
CA GLY A 420 24.65 -2.02 -2.65
C GLY A 420 26.02 -2.67 -2.83
N ASP A 421 26.97 -1.89 -3.36
CA ASP A 421 28.28 -2.38 -3.82
C ASP A 421 29.05 -3.18 -2.76
N GLN A 422 28.99 -2.75 -1.51
CA GLN A 422 29.73 -3.38 -0.42
C GLN A 422 29.21 -4.79 -0.13
N LEU A 423 27.90 -4.96 0.05
CA LEU A 423 27.30 -6.25 0.37
C LEU A 423 27.25 -7.16 -0.84
N GLU A 424 26.98 -6.62 -2.03
CA GLU A 424 27.04 -7.40 -3.28
C GLU A 424 28.43 -8.02 -3.45
N LYS A 425 29.49 -7.25 -3.19
CA LYS A 425 30.87 -7.77 -3.21
C LYS A 425 31.08 -8.88 -2.16
N VAL A 426 30.59 -8.71 -0.93
CA VAL A 426 30.71 -9.76 0.11
C VAL A 426 30.06 -11.08 -0.34
N PHE A 427 28.84 -11.02 -0.88
CA PHE A 427 28.16 -12.23 -1.38
C PHE A 427 28.83 -12.83 -2.62
N GLN A 428 29.39 -12.00 -3.50
CA GLN A 428 30.16 -12.46 -4.66
C GLN A 428 31.49 -13.11 -4.25
N ASP A 429 32.19 -12.55 -3.27
CA ASP A 429 33.42 -13.11 -2.73
C ASP A 429 33.16 -14.48 -2.04
N ILE A 430 32.06 -14.61 -1.30
CA ILE A 430 31.60 -15.90 -0.74
C ILE A 430 31.34 -16.93 -1.84
N LYS A 431 30.68 -16.51 -2.93
CA LYS A 431 30.42 -17.37 -4.09
C LYS A 431 31.72 -17.85 -4.75
N ASP A 432 32.70 -16.96 -4.90
CA ASP A 432 33.98 -17.26 -5.54
C ASP A 432 34.96 -18.00 -4.61
N GLY A 433 34.68 -18.01 -3.30
CA GLY A 433 35.53 -18.65 -2.28
C GLY A 433 36.69 -17.76 -1.80
N ASN A 434 36.58 -16.45 -2.02
CA ASN A 434 37.55 -15.46 -1.55
C ASN A 434 37.19 -15.01 -0.12
N ILE A 435 38.21 -14.70 0.68
CA ILE A 435 38.05 -14.06 1.99
C ILE A 435 38.56 -12.62 1.85
N THR A 436 37.68 -11.64 1.99
CA THR A 436 38.02 -10.23 1.70
C THR A 436 37.54 -9.28 2.78
N THR A 437 38.40 -8.29 3.04
CA THR A 437 38.22 -7.18 3.97
C THR A 437 37.26 -6.13 3.41
N SER A 438 36.37 -5.60 4.27
CA SER A 438 35.37 -4.60 3.89
C SER A 438 36.01 -3.30 3.38
N MET A 439 35.46 -2.72 2.31
CA MET A 439 35.75 -1.33 1.95
C MET A 439 35.08 -0.40 2.97
N LYS A 440 35.83 0.54 3.56
CA LYS A 440 35.27 1.66 4.34
C LYS A 440 34.97 2.82 3.41
N GLY A 441 33.91 3.57 3.70
CA GLY A 441 33.71 4.88 3.09
C GLY A 441 34.86 5.83 3.46
N GLY A 442 35.23 6.74 2.55
CA GLY A 442 36.27 7.73 2.80
C GLY A 442 35.74 8.98 3.51
N GLU A 443 36.62 9.81 4.07
CA GLU A 443 36.24 11.17 4.51
C GLU A 443 35.73 11.98 3.31
N MET A 444 34.58 12.63 3.47
CA MET A 444 34.04 13.55 2.48
C MET A 444 34.70 14.92 2.64
N ASP A 445 35.51 15.33 1.66
CA ASP A 445 36.05 16.68 1.58
C ASP A 445 35.06 17.60 0.86
N LEU A 446 34.38 18.43 1.65
CA LEU A 446 33.40 19.40 1.16
C LEU A 446 34.04 20.71 0.68
N GLY A 447 35.37 20.87 0.81
CA GLY A 447 36.07 22.12 0.50
C GLY A 447 35.70 23.30 1.40
N LEU A 448 34.95 23.06 2.49
CA LEU A 448 34.42 24.06 3.41
C LEU A 448 34.95 23.79 4.82
N SER A 449 35.87 24.63 5.28
CA SER A 449 36.50 24.53 6.61
C SER A 449 35.55 24.68 7.80
N GLN A 450 34.36 25.27 7.58
CA GLN A 450 33.36 25.52 8.60
C GLN A 450 32.46 24.31 8.88
N ILE A 451 32.44 23.32 7.98
CA ILE A 451 31.60 22.12 8.11
C ILE A 451 32.47 20.99 8.65
N LEU A 452 31.97 20.31 9.69
CA LEU A 452 32.63 19.13 10.23
C LEU A 452 32.75 18.06 9.14
N LYS A 453 33.94 17.51 8.99
CA LYS A 453 34.15 16.35 8.13
C LYS A 453 33.35 15.17 8.67
N PHE A 454 32.80 14.38 7.77
CA PHE A 454 32.14 13.11 8.08
C PHE A 454 32.57 12.06 7.06
N GLU A 455 32.50 10.79 7.46
CA GLU A 455 32.74 9.66 6.56
C GLU A 455 31.51 9.45 5.68
N ARG A 456 31.73 9.26 4.39
CA ARG A 456 30.64 8.89 3.47
C ARG A 456 30.24 7.43 3.70
N ASP A 457 29.01 7.08 3.37
CA ASP A 457 28.58 5.68 3.34
C ASP A 457 29.33 4.89 2.25
N PRO A 458 29.54 3.57 2.41
CA PRO A 458 30.32 2.74 1.50
C PRO A 458 29.66 2.45 0.13
N GLY A 459 28.47 2.98 -0.15
CA GLY A 459 27.76 2.86 -1.42
C GLY A 459 26.61 3.87 -1.56
N ASP A 460 26.11 4.04 -2.79
CA ASP A 460 24.96 4.90 -3.10
C ASP A 460 23.62 4.13 -2.97
N ARG A 461 22.48 4.82 -3.02
CA ARG A 461 21.13 4.21 -2.98
C ARG A 461 20.59 4.04 -4.40
N ASN A 462 20.10 2.85 -4.75
CA ASN A 462 19.38 2.64 -5.99
C ASN A 462 17.87 2.86 -5.79
N ARG A 463 17.29 3.84 -6.50
CA ARG A 463 15.86 4.20 -6.43
C ARG A 463 14.95 3.32 -7.31
N THR A 464 15.51 2.66 -8.32
CA THR A 464 14.75 1.91 -9.34
C THR A 464 14.52 0.44 -8.98
N SER A 465 15.23 -0.06 -7.96
CA SER A 465 15.10 -1.44 -7.50
C SER A 465 13.78 -1.64 -6.73
N PRO A 466 13.03 -2.73 -7.00
CA PRO A 466 11.80 -3.03 -6.27
C PRO A 466 12.07 -3.44 -4.82
N PHE A 467 13.17 -4.15 -4.54
CA PHE A 467 13.49 -4.64 -3.19
C PHE A 467 14.93 -4.30 -2.83
N ALA A 468 15.11 -3.21 -2.07
CA ALA A 468 16.42 -2.63 -1.84
C ALA A 468 16.86 -2.73 -0.38
N PHE A 469 18.07 -3.20 -0.15
CA PHE A 469 18.71 -3.12 1.16
C PHE A 469 19.11 -1.67 1.46
N THR A 470 18.62 -1.13 2.58
CA THR A 470 18.80 0.28 2.96
C THR A 470 19.53 0.44 4.30
N GLY A 471 20.53 -0.42 4.51
CA GLY A 471 21.50 -0.33 5.61
C GLY A 471 21.25 -1.32 6.74
N ASN A 472 20.00 -1.51 7.16
CA ASN A 472 19.64 -2.45 8.23
C ASN A 472 18.26 -3.10 8.04
N ARG A 473 17.71 -3.01 6.84
CA ARG A 473 16.36 -3.46 6.46
C ARG A 473 16.26 -3.53 4.94
N PHE A 474 15.20 -4.15 4.45
CA PHE A 474 14.84 -4.09 3.04
C PHE A 474 13.63 -3.17 2.84
N GLU A 475 13.65 -2.40 1.77
CA GLU A 475 12.59 -1.50 1.37
C GLU A 475 11.89 -2.07 0.13
N PHE A 476 10.61 -2.42 0.26
CA PHE A 476 9.79 -2.89 -0.86
C PHE A 476 9.00 -1.73 -1.48
N ARG A 477 9.47 -1.25 -2.63
CA ARG A 477 8.94 -0.03 -3.29
C ARG A 477 7.76 -0.28 -4.23
N ALA A 478 7.54 -1.55 -4.60
CA ALA A 478 6.51 -1.91 -5.57
C ALA A 478 5.08 -1.87 -5.02
N VAL A 479 4.90 -1.74 -3.70
CA VAL A 479 3.59 -1.69 -3.06
C VAL A 479 2.83 -0.40 -3.43
N GLY A 480 1.56 -0.53 -3.79
CA GLY A 480 0.71 0.61 -4.16
C GLY A 480 0.22 1.43 -2.96
N SER A 481 0.03 2.74 -3.17
CA SER A 481 -0.46 3.70 -2.17
C SER A 481 -1.86 3.39 -1.62
N SER A 482 -2.72 2.68 -2.36
CA SER A 482 -4.06 2.29 -1.90
C SER A 482 -4.10 0.93 -1.18
N GLN A 483 -3.06 0.11 -1.34
CA GLN A 483 -3.06 -1.29 -0.90
C GLN A 483 -2.79 -1.43 0.61
N SER A 484 -3.35 -2.48 1.21
CA SER A 484 -2.93 -2.93 2.55
C SER A 484 -1.50 -3.46 2.53
N VAL A 485 -0.70 -3.08 3.52
CA VAL A 485 0.66 -3.64 3.71
C VAL A 485 0.65 -5.12 4.13
N SER A 486 -0.48 -5.65 4.63
CA SER A 486 -0.56 -7.04 5.10
C SER A 486 -0.25 -8.05 3.99
N GLY A 487 -0.70 -7.83 2.75
CA GLY A 487 -0.42 -8.75 1.63
C GLY A 487 1.07 -8.88 1.33
N PRO A 488 1.77 -7.76 1.08
CA PRO A 488 3.23 -7.73 0.96
C PRO A 488 3.96 -8.35 2.15
N LEU A 489 3.56 -8.03 3.38
CA LEU A 489 4.18 -8.58 4.60
C LEU A 489 3.99 -10.11 4.69
N VAL A 490 2.80 -10.63 4.38
CA VAL A 490 2.53 -12.06 4.33
C VAL A 490 3.45 -12.74 3.33
N ALA A 491 3.59 -12.19 2.12
CA ALA A 491 4.47 -12.75 1.11
C ALA A 491 5.94 -12.75 1.59
N MET A 492 6.45 -11.60 2.05
CA MET A 492 7.85 -11.46 2.50
C MET A 492 8.17 -12.39 3.69
N ASN A 493 7.30 -12.47 4.68
CA ASN A 493 7.49 -13.34 5.84
C ASN A 493 7.47 -14.82 5.44
N THR A 494 6.57 -15.21 4.53
CA THR A 494 6.42 -16.61 4.09
C THR A 494 7.61 -17.06 3.24
N ILE A 495 8.09 -16.24 2.31
CA ILE A 495 9.28 -16.57 1.50
C ILE A 495 10.56 -16.62 2.34
N LEU A 496 10.62 -15.80 3.41
CA LEU A 496 11.71 -15.84 4.36
C LEU A 496 11.65 -17.14 5.17
N ALA A 497 10.47 -17.55 5.63
CA ALA A 497 10.29 -18.81 6.35
C ALA A 497 10.77 -20.04 5.54
N ASP A 498 10.37 -20.16 4.26
CA ASP A 498 10.87 -21.25 3.37
C ASP A 498 12.38 -21.20 3.18
N SER A 499 12.95 -20.00 3.05
CA SER A 499 14.39 -19.83 2.83
C SER A 499 15.21 -20.11 4.08
N LEU A 500 14.70 -19.75 5.26
CA LEU A 500 15.34 -20.08 6.54
C LEU A 500 15.25 -21.57 6.84
N GLU A 501 14.15 -22.25 6.51
CA GLU A 501 14.04 -23.69 6.65
C GLU A 501 15.06 -24.41 5.75
N TRP A 502 15.17 -23.98 4.48
CA TRP A 502 16.19 -24.50 3.56
C TRP A 502 17.62 -24.29 4.09
N ILE A 503 17.91 -23.10 4.62
CA ILE A 503 19.21 -22.81 5.25
C ILE A 503 19.43 -23.74 6.45
N ALA A 504 18.42 -23.91 7.31
CA ALA A 504 18.55 -24.76 8.49
C ALA A 504 18.86 -26.22 8.12
N GLU A 505 18.17 -26.78 7.13
CA GLU A 505 18.44 -28.14 6.64
C GLU A 505 19.88 -28.29 6.11
N LYS A 506 20.34 -27.32 5.32
CA LYS A 506 21.70 -27.33 4.76
C LYS A 506 22.76 -27.16 5.84
N LEU A 507 22.51 -26.26 6.79
CA LEU A 507 23.41 -25.98 7.90
C LEU A 507 23.52 -27.20 8.84
N GLU A 508 22.40 -27.87 9.13
CA GLU A 508 22.37 -29.10 9.93
C GLU A 508 23.20 -30.23 9.29
N VAL A 509 23.11 -30.40 7.96
CA VAL A 509 23.94 -31.36 7.22
C VAL A 509 25.42 -31.05 7.34
N GLU A 510 25.84 -29.79 7.19
CA GLU A 510 27.25 -29.41 7.28
C GLU A 510 27.80 -29.50 8.72
N LEU A 511 27.01 -29.10 9.72
CA LEU A 511 27.39 -29.19 11.13
C LEU A 511 27.51 -30.65 11.60
N ASN A 512 26.66 -31.55 11.11
CA ASN A 512 26.73 -32.99 11.41
C ASN A 512 27.99 -33.67 10.86
N LYS A 513 28.70 -33.06 9.92
CA LYS A 513 30.02 -33.52 9.45
C LYS A 513 31.17 -33.17 10.41
N GLY A 514 30.89 -32.42 11.49
CA GLY A 514 31.90 -31.92 12.42
C GLY A 514 32.68 -30.70 11.90
N THR A 515 32.14 -30.02 10.88
CA THR A 515 32.72 -28.82 10.27
C THR A 515 32.59 -27.63 11.22
N ASP A 516 33.58 -26.72 11.24
CA ASP A 516 33.46 -25.44 11.95
C ASP A 516 32.24 -24.65 11.47
N ARG A 517 31.55 -23.97 12.40
CA ARG A 517 30.31 -23.23 12.10
C ARG A 517 30.51 -22.18 11.01
N THR A 518 31.62 -21.47 11.01
CA THR A 518 31.93 -20.45 10.00
C THR A 518 32.05 -21.08 8.62
N ILE A 519 32.74 -22.22 8.52
CA ILE A 519 32.92 -22.96 7.27
C ILE A 519 31.58 -23.51 6.78
N ALA A 520 30.75 -24.03 7.70
CA ALA A 520 29.42 -24.51 7.38
C ALA A 520 28.55 -23.38 6.79
N VAL A 521 28.51 -22.20 7.43
CA VAL A 521 27.78 -21.02 6.95
C VAL A 521 28.27 -20.59 5.58
N VAL A 522 29.58 -20.42 5.38
CA VAL A 522 30.15 -20.03 4.08
C VAL A 522 29.81 -21.05 2.98
N THR A 523 29.81 -22.34 3.29
CA THR A 523 29.43 -23.41 2.36
C THR A 523 27.97 -23.28 1.93
N VAL A 524 27.05 -23.08 2.87
CA VAL A 524 25.62 -22.88 2.60
C VAL A 524 25.39 -21.62 1.77
N LEU A 525 26.04 -20.50 2.12
CA LEU A 525 25.91 -19.24 1.40
C LEU A 525 26.50 -19.31 -0.01
N LYS A 526 27.59 -20.04 -0.21
CA LYS A 526 28.17 -20.29 -1.53
C LYS A 526 27.21 -21.07 -2.42
N GLU A 527 26.58 -22.13 -1.89
CA GLU A 527 25.55 -22.87 -2.62
C GLU A 527 24.36 -21.95 -2.95
N LEU A 528 23.90 -21.16 -1.97
CA LEU A 528 22.79 -20.22 -2.12
C LEU A 528 23.07 -19.21 -3.24
N MET A 529 24.23 -18.54 -3.23
CA MET A 529 24.58 -17.54 -4.25
C MET A 529 24.82 -18.15 -5.64
N THR A 530 25.28 -19.40 -5.69
CA THR A 530 25.42 -20.12 -6.96
C THR A 530 24.06 -20.40 -7.60
N LEU A 531 23.06 -20.77 -6.79
CA LEU A 531 21.71 -21.11 -7.26
C LEU A 531 20.79 -19.89 -7.40
N HIS A 532 20.95 -18.87 -6.57
CA HIS A 532 19.99 -17.77 -6.41
C HIS A 532 20.56 -16.37 -6.63
N GLY A 533 21.86 -16.23 -6.90
CA GLY A 533 22.49 -14.92 -7.10
C GLY A 533 21.97 -14.12 -8.31
N ASN A 534 21.28 -14.75 -9.27
CA ASN A 534 20.78 -14.11 -10.48
C ASN A 534 19.81 -12.95 -10.22
N VAL A 535 19.14 -12.94 -9.06
CA VAL A 535 18.17 -11.91 -8.66
C VAL A 535 18.84 -10.60 -8.21
N VAL A 536 20.14 -10.62 -7.89
CA VAL A 536 20.87 -9.45 -7.39
C VAL A 536 21.23 -8.53 -8.56
N PHE A 537 20.81 -7.26 -8.48
CA PHE A 537 21.06 -6.28 -9.54
C PHE A 537 21.25 -4.87 -8.98
N GLY A 538 22.41 -4.27 -9.31
CA GLY A 538 22.84 -2.93 -8.90
C GLY A 538 22.47 -1.78 -9.84
N GLY A 539 22.07 -2.07 -11.08
CA GLY A 539 21.99 -1.09 -12.18
C GLY A 539 20.64 -0.37 -12.33
N ASP A 540 20.48 0.31 -13.46
CA ASP A 540 19.24 0.99 -13.85
C ASP A 540 18.15 -0.02 -14.23
N GLY A 541 17.14 -0.12 -13.36
CA GLY A 541 15.99 -1.01 -13.53
C GLY A 541 15.08 -0.65 -14.71
N TYR A 542 15.16 0.56 -15.27
CA TYR A 542 14.33 0.97 -16.42
C TYR A 542 14.95 0.65 -17.76
N SER A 543 16.25 0.34 -17.78
CA SER A 543 16.95 0.09 -19.03
C SER A 543 16.35 -1.11 -19.77
N SER A 544 16.16 -0.96 -21.09
CA SER A 544 15.73 -2.06 -21.95
C SER A 544 16.74 -3.22 -21.92
N GLU A 545 18.01 -2.91 -21.66
CA GLU A 545 19.07 -3.88 -21.45
C GLU A 545 18.81 -4.75 -20.22
N TRP A 546 18.46 -4.14 -19.07
CA TRP A 546 18.09 -4.89 -17.87
C TRP A 546 16.87 -5.78 -18.12
N HIS A 547 15.83 -5.25 -18.78
CA HIS A 547 14.62 -6.03 -19.07
C HIS A 547 14.93 -7.29 -19.88
N ARG A 548 15.79 -7.17 -20.91
CA ARG A 548 16.25 -8.30 -21.72
C ARG A 548 17.10 -9.27 -20.90
N MET A 549 18.13 -8.77 -20.21
CA MET A 549 19.06 -9.56 -19.41
C MET A 549 18.35 -10.33 -18.29
N ALA A 550 17.43 -9.68 -17.57
CA ALA A 550 16.68 -10.27 -16.48
C ALA A 550 15.88 -11.52 -16.92
N VAL A 551 15.23 -11.44 -18.09
CA VAL A 551 14.37 -12.51 -18.59
C VAL A 551 15.17 -13.57 -19.35
N GLU A 552 15.97 -13.17 -20.33
CA GLU A 552 16.64 -14.09 -21.26
C GLU A 552 17.86 -14.77 -20.64
N GLU A 553 18.60 -14.07 -19.78
CA GLU A 553 19.89 -14.54 -19.26
C GLU A 553 19.78 -14.98 -17.80
N ARG A 554 19.01 -14.26 -16.98
CA ARG A 554 18.90 -14.50 -15.52
C ARG A 554 17.69 -15.31 -15.10
N GLY A 555 16.72 -15.53 -15.99
CA GLY A 555 15.53 -16.36 -15.75
C GLY A 555 14.45 -15.72 -14.88
N LEU A 556 14.54 -14.42 -14.61
CA LEU A 556 13.53 -13.68 -13.86
C LEU A 556 12.26 -13.48 -14.70
N LYS A 557 11.13 -13.27 -14.03
CA LYS A 557 9.85 -12.99 -14.69
C LYS A 557 9.63 -11.48 -14.80
N ASN A 558 9.16 -11.04 -15.96
CA ASN A 558 8.62 -9.71 -16.17
C ASN A 558 7.10 -9.84 -16.32
N LEU A 559 6.34 -9.42 -15.31
CA LEU A 559 4.89 -9.57 -15.25
C LEU A 559 4.26 -8.16 -15.18
N PRO A 560 4.18 -7.45 -16.32
CA PRO A 560 3.86 -6.03 -16.34
C PRO A 560 2.47 -5.73 -15.78
N THR A 561 1.48 -6.58 -16.07
CA THR A 561 0.10 -6.35 -15.64
C THR A 561 -0.31 -7.25 -14.48
N THR A 562 -1.40 -6.86 -13.82
CA THR A 562 -2.07 -7.65 -12.79
C THR A 562 -2.66 -8.94 -13.38
N ALA A 563 -3.10 -8.92 -14.64
CA ALA A 563 -3.54 -10.11 -15.36
C ALA A 563 -2.41 -11.14 -15.57
N ASP A 564 -1.16 -10.69 -15.73
CA ASP A 564 0.01 -11.57 -15.80
C ASP A 564 0.41 -12.12 -14.42
N ALA A 565 0.28 -11.30 -13.39
CA ALA A 565 0.81 -11.57 -12.05
C ALA A 565 -0.12 -12.43 -11.19
N LEU A 566 -1.41 -12.12 -11.12
CA LEU A 566 -2.35 -12.81 -10.23
C LEU A 566 -2.44 -14.33 -10.45
N PRO A 567 -2.39 -14.88 -11.68
CA PRO A 567 -2.46 -16.32 -11.91
C PRO A 567 -1.35 -17.11 -11.20
N TYR A 568 -0.22 -16.48 -10.85
CA TYR A 568 0.83 -17.14 -10.07
C TYR A 568 0.38 -17.56 -8.66
N LEU A 569 -0.69 -16.98 -8.09
CA LEU A 569 -1.27 -17.50 -6.85
C LEU A 569 -1.77 -18.95 -6.98
N ARG A 570 -2.05 -19.41 -8.20
CA ARG A 570 -2.44 -20.80 -8.49
C ARG A 570 -1.27 -21.71 -8.86
N ASP A 571 -0.06 -21.16 -8.99
CA ASP A 571 1.13 -21.94 -9.32
C ASP A 571 1.44 -22.94 -8.21
N GLU A 572 1.85 -24.17 -8.58
CA GLU A 572 1.99 -25.24 -7.59
C GLU A 572 3.14 -24.94 -6.61
N SER A 573 4.19 -24.26 -7.07
CA SER A 573 5.31 -23.82 -6.22
C SER A 573 4.86 -22.88 -5.08
N ILE A 574 3.88 -22.02 -5.35
CA ILE A 574 3.32 -21.06 -4.39
C ILE A 574 2.30 -21.74 -3.48
N ARG A 575 1.49 -22.67 -4.02
CA ARG A 575 0.59 -23.51 -3.22
C ARG A 575 1.35 -24.36 -2.21
N GLU A 576 2.44 -24.98 -2.62
CA GLU A 576 3.32 -25.75 -1.74
C GLU A 576 3.99 -24.87 -0.67
N LEU A 577 4.43 -23.66 -1.03
CA LEU A 577 4.98 -22.70 -0.08
C LEU A 577 3.97 -22.38 1.04
N PHE A 578 2.75 -22.00 0.68
CA PHE A 578 1.73 -21.64 1.67
C PHE A 578 1.26 -22.84 2.50
N ALA A 579 1.14 -24.02 1.88
CA ALA A 579 0.73 -25.25 2.57
C ALA A 579 1.80 -25.74 3.57
N SER A 580 3.08 -25.75 3.17
CA SER A 580 4.19 -26.22 4.02
C SER A 580 4.45 -25.29 5.21
N THR A 581 4.27 -23.99 5.02
CA THR A 581 4.40 -22.98 6.09
C THR A 581 3.15 -22.89 6.98
N GLY A 582 2.01 -23.40 6.53
CA GLY A 582 0.73 -23.32 7.25
C GLY A 582 0.09 -21.93 7.25
N VAL A 583 0.51 -21.04 6.34
CA VAL A 583 0.07 -19.64 6.31
C VAL A 583 -1.28 -19.49 5.61
N LEU A 584 -1.45 -20.12 4.45
CA LEU A 584 -2.72 -20.20 3.72
C LEU A 584 -2.95 -21.64 3.25
N SER A 585 -4.19 -22.11 3.40
CA SER A 585 -4.63 -23.33 2.74
C SER A 585 -4.83 -23.11 1.24
N ARG A 586 -4.87 -24.20 0.48
CA ARG A 586 -5.16 -24.15 -0.96
C ARG A 586 -6.49 -23.43 -1.25
N VAL A 587 -7.50 -23.63 -0.41
CA VAL A 587 -8.82 -23.00 -0.58
C VAL A 587 -8.78 -21.51 -0.22
N GLU A 588 -8.06 -21.12 0.83
CA GLU A 588 -7.87 -19.71 1.20
C GLU A 588 -7.10 -18.92 0.13
N LEU A 589 -6.11 -19.55 -0.50
CA LEU A 589 -5.33 -18.96 -1.58
C LEU A 589 -6.16 -18.81 -2.86
N GLU A 590 -6.95 -19.83 -3.19
CA GLU A 590 -7.88 -19.83 -4.32
C GLU A 590 -8.94 -18.74 -4.18
N SER A 591 -9.51 -18.60 -2.98
CA SER A 591 -10.47 -17.54 -2.66
C SER A 591 -9.90 -16.14 -2.89
N ARG A 592 -8.64 -15.91 -2.49
CA ARG A 592 -7.96 -14.63 -2.70
C ARG A 592 -7.75 -14.33 -4.18
N TYR A 593 -7.34 -15.34 -4.94
CA TYR A 593 -7.21 -15.20 -6.38
C TYR A 593 -8.53 -14.76 -7.03
N GLU A 594 -9.63 -15.46 -6.75
CA GLU A 594 -10.95 -15.13 -7.31
C GLU A 594 -11.40 -13.71 -6.92
N VAL A 595 -11.27 -13.33 -5.65
CA VAL A 595 -11.66 -11.99 -5.18
C VAL A 595 -10.82 -10.89 -5.85
N TYR A 596 -9.51 -11.07 -5.97
CA TYR A 596 -8.64 -10.08 -6.58
C TYR A 596 -8.82 -9.98 -8.10
N ALA A 597 -9.08 -11.12 -8.76
CA ALA A 597 -9.37 -11.15 -10.18
C ALA A 597 -10.70 -10.44 -10.51
N GLU A 598 -11.74 -10.70 -9.71
CA GLU A 598 -13.03 -10.00 -9.82
C GLU A 598 -12.88 -8.49 -9.59
N GLN A 599 -12.16 -8.07 -8.54
CA GLN A 599 -11.90 -6.65 -8.27
C GLN A 599 -11.14 -5.97 -9.42
N TYR A 600 -10.17 -6.65 -10.03
CA TYR A 600 -9.42 -6.11 -11.17
C TYR A 600 -10.32 -5.85 -12.37
N VAL A 601 -11.14 -6.85 -12.75
CA VAL A 601 -12.11 -6.73 -13.85
C VAL A 601 -13.09 -5.60 -13.58
N LEU A 602 -13.73 -5.58 -12.40
CA LEU A 602 -14.73 -4.58 -12.04
C LEU A 602 -14.14 -3.15 -12.04
N SER A 603 -12.91 -2.98 -11.58
CA SER A 603 -12.24 -1.67 -11.57
C SER A 603 -12.08 -1.14 -13.00
N ILE A 604 -11.57 -1.96 -13.92
CA ILE A 604 -11.40 -1.57 -15.33
C ILE A 604 -12.75 -1.34 -16.00
N GLU A 605 -13.76 -2.16 -15.73
CA GLU A 605 -15.10 -1.96 -16.26
C GLU A 605 -15.73 -0.63 -15.82
N VAL A 606 -15.58 -0.26 -14.54
CA VAL A 606 -16.07 1.02 -14.02
C VAL A 606 -15.38 2.19 -14.72
N GLU A 607 -14.04 2.14 -14.83
CA GLU A 607 -13.30 3.17 -15.56
C GLU A 607 -13.72 3.25 -17.03
N ALA A 608 -13.90 2.12 -17.71
CA ALA A 608 -14.29 2.07 -19.10
C ALA A 608 -15.71 2.62 -19.34
N LYS A 609 -16.66 2.32 -18.44
CA LYS A 609 -18.02 2.88 -18.44
C LYS A 609 -17.98 4.41 -18.28
N LEU A 610 -17.14 4.93 -17.38
CA LEU A 610 -16.93 6.37 -17.18
C LEU A 610 -16.29 7.04 -18.40
N VAL A 611 -15.28 6.42 -19.03
CA VAL A 611 -14.67 6.89 -20.28
C VAL A 611 -15.74 7.09 -21.35
N ILE A 612 -16.61 6.10 -21.56
CA ILE A 612 -17.71 6.17 -22.55
C ILE A 612 -18.69 7.28 -22.18
N GLU A 613 -19.18 7.28 -20.94
CA GLU A 613 -20.18 8.24 -20.48
C GLU A 613 -19.67 9.67 -20.63
N MET A 614 -18.49 9.97 -20.10
CA MET A 614 -17.91 11.31 -20.13
C MET A 614 -17.57 11.75 -21.56
N ALA A 615 -17.02 10.87 -22.40
CA ALA A 615 -16.74 11.21 -23.79
C ALA A 615 -18.01 11.59 -24.56
N LYS A 616 -19.13 10.87 -24.35
CA LYS A 616 -20.40 11.10 -25.06
C LYS A 616 -21.21 12.28 -24.51
N THR A 617 -21.20 12.47 -23.19
CA THR A 617 -22.11 13.40 -22.51
C THR A 617 -21.46 14.73 -22.13
N LEU A 618 -20.13 14.79 -22.01
CA LEU A 618 -19.40 16.00 -21.63
C LEU A 618 -18.52 16.50 -22.78
N ILE A 619 -17.62 15.64 -23.29
CA ILE A 619 -16.60 16.06 -24.26
C ILE A 619 -17.21 16.29 -25.63
N TYR A 620 -17.95 15.32 -26.17
CA TYR A 620 -18.55 15.43 -27.50
C TYR A 620 -19.45 16.66 -27.68
N PRO A 621 -20.38 16.99 -26.75
CA PRO A 621 -21.17 18.21 -26.86
C PRO A 621 -20.33 19.48 -26.85
N SER A 622 -19.29 19.53 -26.01
CA SER A 622 -18.41 20.71 -25.90
C SER A 622 -17.60 20.94 -27.18
N ALA A 623 -17.01 19.87 -27.73
CA ALA A 623 -16.28 19.93 -29.00
C ALA A 623 -17.19 20.28 -30.18
N SER A 624 -18.40 19.69 -30.23
CA SER A 624 -19.39 19.96 -31.28
C SER A 624 -19.91 21.39 -31.23
N HIS A 625 -20.12 21.94 -30.03
CA HIS A 625 -20.55 23.33 -29.85
C HIS A 625 -19.51 24.30 -30.41
N TYR A 626 -18.25 24.15 -30.01
CA TYR A 626 -17.17 25.01 -30.49
C TYR A 626 -16.92 24.85 -32.00
N LEU A 627 -17.00 23.62 -32.53
CA LEU A 627 -16.90 23.36 -33.95
C LEU A 627 -18.00 24.09 -34.75
N ALA A 628 -19.23 24.15 -34.22
CA ALA A 628 -20.32 24.90 -34.85
C ALA A 628 -20.06 26.41 -34.84
N GLU A 629 -19.58 26.97 -33.72
CA GLU A 629 -19.27 28.41 -33.59
C GLU A 629 -18.18 28.85 -34.58
N ILE A 630 -17.07 28.11 -34.68
CA ILE A 630 -16.00 28.42 -35.63
C ILE A 630 -16.48 28.24 -37.07
N SER A 631 -17.24 27.17 -37.36
CA SER A 631 -17.76 26.92 -38.71
C SER A 631 -18.69 28.03 -39.19
N MET A 632 -19.56 28.53 -38.33
CA MET A 632 -20.44 29.67 -38.62
C MET A 632 -19.64 30.96 -38.85
N SER A 633 -18.60 31.18 -38.04
CA SER A 633 -17.70 32.33 -38.18
C SER A 633 -16.95 32.28 -39.52
N ASN A 634 -16.38 31.12 -39.87
CA ASN A 634 -15.67 30.92 -41.14
C ASN A 634 -16.59 31.10 -42.35
N ALA A 635 -17.83 30.59 -42.30
CA ALA A 635 -18.82 30.81 -43.35
C ALA A 635 -19.15 32.31 -43.52
N SER A 636 -19.35 33.02 -42.41
CA SER A 636 -19.63 34.46 -42.42
C SER A 636 -18.46 35.28 -42.96
N MET A 637 -17.22 34.89 -42.66
CA MET A 637 -16.01 35.56 -43.19
C MET A 637 -15.82 35.26 -44.69
N ALA A 638 -16.10 34.03 -45.12
CA ALA A 638 -16.06 33.66 -46.54
C ALA A 638 -17.06 34.48 -47.36
N ASP A 639 -18.26 34.75 -46.84
CA ASP A 639 -19.26 35.63 -47.47
C ASP A 639 -18.75 37.08 -47.63
N LEU A 640 -17.81 37.51 -46.79
CA LEU A 640 -17.12 38.81 -46.87
C LEU A 640 -15.88 38.78 -47.77
N GLY A 641 -15.54 37.63 -48.36
CA GLY A 641 -14.33 37.43 -49.16
C GLY A 641 -13.04 37.31 -48.34
N ILE A 642 -13.14 36.99 -47.05
CA ILE A 642 -12.00 36.79 -46.14
C ILE A 642 -11.82 35.27 -45.93
N GLU A 643 -10.68 34.73 -46.36
CA GLU A 643 -10.31 33.34 -46.13
C GLU A 643 -9.57 33.21 -44.79
N MET A 644 -10.11 32.38 -43.89
CA MET A 644 -9.50 32.06 -42.60
C MET A 644 -8.85 30.68 -42.65
N ASP A 645 -7.76 30.50 -41.91
CA ASP A 645 -7.14 29.18 -41.76
C ASP A 645 -8.11 28.19 -41.10
N ASP A 646 -8.27 27.01 -41.71
CA ASP A 646 -9.22 25.99 -41.27
C ASP A 646 -8.57 24.79 -40.57
N THR A 647 -7.27 24.90 -40.23
CA THR A 647 -6.49 23.81 -39.64
C THR A 647 -7.09 23.35 -38.31
N ILE A 648 -7.43 24.29 -37.42
CA ILE A 648 -8.03 23.99 -36.11
C ILE A 648 -9.42 23.35 -36.28
N THR A 649 -10.25 23.91 -37.16
CA THR A 649 -11.60 23.37 -37.46
C THR A 649 -11.53 21.93 -37.97
N LYS A 650 -10.61 21.64 -38.91
CA LYS A 650 -10.37 20.29 -39.43
C LYS A 650 -9.87 19.35 -38.34
N SER A 651 -8.96 19.80 -37.48
CA SER A 651 -8.41 19.01 -36.38
C SER A 651 -9.51 18.64 -35.37
N ILE A 652 -10.30 19.60 -34.89
CA ILE A 652 -11.42 19.35 -33.96
C ILE A 652 -12.42 18.34 -34.57
N ALA A 653 -12.79 18.52 -35.84
CA ALA A 653 -13.69 17.59 -36.52
C ALA A 653 -13.09 16.18 -36.64
N ALA A 654 -11.81 16.05 -36.98
CA ALA A 654 -11.12 14.78 -37.09
C ALA A 654 -11.04 14.06 -35.75
N GLU A 655 -10.57 14.74 -34.70
CA GLU A 655 -10.42 14.19 -33.35
C GLU A 655 -11.77 13.82 -32.74
N THR A 656 -12.81 14.64 -32.92
CA THR A 656 -14.17 14.34 -32.44
C THR A 656 -14.73 13.07 -33.08
N ASN A 657 -14.56 12.90 -34.40
CA ASN A 657 -15.01 11.71 -35.11
C ASN A 657 -14.20 10.46 -34.71
N ALA A 658 -12.88 10.60 -34.55
CA ALA A 658 -12.00 9.51 -34.14
C ALA A 658 -12.30 9.06 -32.69
N MET A 659 -12.54 10.01 -31.79
CA MET A 659 -13.00 9.76 -30.42
C MET A 659 -14.29 8.93 -30.43
N LEU A 660 -15.35 9.39 -31.09
CA LEU A 660 -16.62 8.66 -31.12
C LEU A 660 -16.50 7.26 -31.74
N LYS A 661 -15.72 7.12 -32.82
CA LYS A 661 -15.45 5.80 -33.43
C LYS A 661 -14.81 4.85 -32.43
N THR A 662 -13.84 5.33 -31.65
CA THR A 662 -13.13 4.52 -30.65
C THR A 662 -14.03 4.23 -29.45
N VAL A 663 -14.87 5.17 -29.03
CA VAL A 663 -15.89 4.96 -27.98
C VAL A 663 -16.87 3.86 -28.39
N VAL A 664 -17.33 3.81 -29.65
CA VAL A 664 -18.21 2.73 -30.14
C VAL A 664 -17.50 1.37 -30.09
N GLN A 665 -16.20 1.32 -30.38
CA GLN A 665 -15.40 0.09 -30.24
C GLN A 665 -15.29 -0.34 -28.77
N LEU A 666 -15.07 0.62 -27.86
CA LEU A 666 -15.01 0.36 -26.42
C LEU A 666 -16.37 -0.12 -25.88
N GLU A 667 -17.47 0.49 -26.30
CA GLU A 667 -18.83 0.04 -25.97
C GLU A 667 -19.08 -1.40 -26.42
N ALA A 668 -18.69 -1.74 -27.65
CA ALA A 668 -18.81 -3.11 -28.14
C ALA A 668 -17.95 -4.09 -27.34
N ALA A 669 -16.74 -3.68 -26.93
CA ALA A 669 -15.82 -4.51 -26.17
C ALA A 669 -16.33 -4.78 -24.74
N ILE A 670 -16.86 -3.77 -24.03
CA ILE A 670 -17.39 -3.95 -22.66
C ILE A 670 -18.62 -4.88 -22.63
N ASN A 671 -19.42 -4.90 -23.70
CA ASN A 671 -20.60 -5.77 -23.79
C ASN A 671 -20.25 -7.25 -24.06
N LYS A 672 -18.97 -7.59 -24.22
CA LYS A 672 -18.51 -8.98 -24.32
C LYS A 672 -18.42 -9.56 -22.90
N HIS A 673 -19.23 -10.58 -22.62
CA HIS A 673 -19.26 -11.24 -21.31
C HIS A 673 -18.91 -12.74 -21.37
N ASP A 674 -18.85 -13.32 -22.57
CA ASP A 674 -18.54 -14.73 -22.76
C ASP A 674 -17.02 -14.95 -22.80
N PHE A 675 -16.45 -15.34 -21.65
CA PHE A 675 -15.05 -15.72 -21.51
C PHE A 675 -14.93 -17.15 -20.98
N ASP A 676 -13.97 -17.91 -21.50
CA ASP A 676 -13.73 -19.30 -21.09
C ASP A 676 -13.25 -19.41 -19.64
N SER A 677 -12.60 -18.37 -19.11
CA SER A 677 -12.13 -18.29 -17.73
C SER A 677 -11.96 -16.86 -17.26
N ILE A 678 -11.80 -16.67 -15.94
CA ILE A 678 -11.51 -15.36 -15.36
C ILE A 678 -10.16 -14.80 -15.83
N GLU A 679 -9.15 -15.65 -16.05
CA GLU A 679 -7.87 -15.26 -16.65
C GLU A 679 -8.06 -14.66 -18.04
N ALA A 680 -8.89 -15.29 -18.87
CA ALA A 680 -9.17 -14.78 -20.22
C ALA A 680 -9.87 -13.40 -20.14
N HIS A 681 -10.77 -13.23 -19.17
CA HIS A 681 -11.44 -11.95 -18.94
C HIS A 681 -10.46 -10.87 -18.45
N MET A 682 -9.60 -11.17 -17.49
CA MET A 682 -8.56 -10.24 -17.01
C MET A 682 -7.61 -9.82 -18.14
N ASN A 683 -7.17 -10.78 -18.98
CA ASN A 683 -6.31 -10.49 -20.12
C ASN A 683 -6.99 -9.60 -21.16
N PHE A 684 -8.28 -9.83 -21.42
CA PHE A 684 -9.07 -8.97 -22.31
C PHE A 684 -9.21 -7.55 -21.73
N CYS A 685 -9.45 -7.42 -20.43
CA CYS A 685 -9.47 -6.12 -19.76
C CYS A 685 -8.12 -5.41 -19.87
N ALA A 686 -7.02 -6.13 -19.63
CA ALA A 686 -5.66 -5.60 -19.65
C ALA A 686 -5.21 -5.12 -21.04
N ASN A 687 -5.52 -5.90 -22.08
CA ASN A 687 -4.95 -5.71 -23.42
C ASN A 687 -5.91 -4.99 -24.38
N ASP A 688 -7.21 -5.27 -24.32
CA ASP A 688 -8.19 -4.74 -25.27
C ASP A 688 -8.91 -3.51 -24.70
N ILE A 689 -9.55 -3.65 -23.53
CA ILE A 689 -10.34 -2.57 -22.91
C ILE A 689 -9.46 -1.38 -22.56
N ARG A 690 -8.36 -1.60 -21.82
CA ARG A 690 -7.43 -0.52 -21.46
C ARG A 690 -6.80 0.15 -22.67
N ALA A 691 -6.39 -0.60 -23.70
CA ALA A 691 -5.82 -0.03 -24.91
C ALA A 691 -6.84 0.84 -25.68
N LEU A 692 -8.13 0.48 -25.67
CA LEU A 692 -9.18 1.32 -26.24
C LEU A 692 -9.43 2.57 -25.40
N MET A 693 -9.42 2.48 -24.06
CA MET A 693 -9.51 3.65 -23.18
C MET A 693 -8.37 4.64 -23.43
N ASP A 694 -7.13 4.15 -23.53
CA ASP A 694 -5.95 4.97 -23.82
C ASP A 694 -6.07 5.67 -25.18
N LYS A 695 -6.61 5.00 -26.20
CA LYS A 695 -6.90 5.63 -27.51
C LYS A 695 -7.97 6.72 -27.41
N VAL A 696 -9.06 6.48 -26.68
CA VAL A 696 -10.08 7.53 -26.45
C VAL A 696 -9.44 8.74 -25.78
N ARG A 697 -8.61 8.50 -24.75
CA ARG A 697 -7.88 9.56 -24.04
C ARG A 697 -7.02 10.40 -24.97
N VAL A 698 -6.26 9.80 -25.89
CA VAL A 698 -5.43 10.55 -26.85
C VAL A 698 -6.25 11.58 -27.63
N HIS A 699 -7.44 11.20 -28.10
CA HIS A 699 -8.33 12.11 -28.82
C HIS A 699 -8.93 13.20 -27.91
N VAL A 700 -9.32 12.84 -26.68
CA VAL A 700 -9.88 13.81 -25.71
C VAL A 700 -8.83 14.82 -25.27
N ASP A 701 -7.61 14.38 -24.97
CA ASP A 701 -6.51 15.24 -24.55
C ASP A 701 -6.08 16.18 -25.69
N ALA A 702 -6.16 15.73 -26.96
CA ALA A 702 -5.97 16.60 -28.13
C ALA A 702 -7.09 17.65 -28.25
N LEU A 703 -8.36 17.25 -28.07
CA LEU A 703 -9.50 18.18 -28.06
C LEU A 703 -9.38 19.22 -26.93
N GLU A 704 -8.85 18.87 -25.75
CA GLU A 704 -8.64 19.82 -24.65
C GLU A 704 -7.69 20.97 -25.02
N GLY A 705 -6.73 20.70 -25.91
CA GLY A 705 -5.77 21.66 -26.42
C GLY A 705 -6.32 22.61 -27.47
N GLU A 706 -7.35 22.18 -28.21
CA GLU A 706 -7.92 22.94 -29.33
C GLU A 706 -9.25 23.63 -28.98
N VAL A 707 -10.09 23.00 -28.16
CA VAL A 707 -11.41 23.54 -27.77
C VAL A 707 -11.21 24.75 -26.85
N ALA A 708 -11.99 25.81 -27.11
CA ALA A 708 -11.93 27.03 -26.32
C ALA A 708 -12.11 26.75 -24.81
N ASP A 709 -11.30 27.41 -23.99
CA ASP A 709 -11.18 27.11 -22.56
C ASP A 709 -12.48 27.31 -21.78
N ASP A 710 -13.32 28.25 -22.24
CA ASP A 710 -14.65 28.57 -21.72
C ASP A 710 -15.76 27.63 -22.23
N LEU A 711 -15.48 26.75 -23.18
CA LEU A 711 -16.37 25.64 -23.52
C LEU A 711 -15.94 24.33 -22.85
N TRP A 712 -14.70 24.24 -22.34
CA TRP A 712 -14.19 22.98 -21.81
C TRP A 712 -14.84 22.59 -20.47
N PRO A 713 -15.45 21.39 -20.36
CA PRO A 713 -16.38 21.07 -19.28
C PRO A 713 -15.71 20.57 -17.99
N LEU A 714 -14.43 20.20 -18.03
CA LEU A 714 -13.72 19.61 -16.89
C LEU A 714 -12.64 20.56 -16.36
N PRO A 715 -12.43 20.64 -15.04
CA PRO A 715 -11.22 21.25 -14.48
C PRO A 715 -9.95 20.66 -15.13
N LYS A 716 -9.11 21.55 -15.66
CA LYS A 716 -7.84 21.19 -16.32
C LYS A 716 -6.77 20.87 -15.28
N TYR A 717 -5.76 20.11 -15.65
CA TYR A 717 -4.66 19.77 -14.73
C TYR A 717 -3.95 21.02 -14.19
N ARG A 718 -3.74 22.04 -15.02
CA ARG A 718 -3.13 23.32 -14.61
C ARG A 718 -3.90 24.01 -13.48
N GLU A 719 -5.19 23.75 -13.37
CA GLU A 719 -6.05 24.35 -12.34
C GLU A 719 -5.98 23.53 -11.07
N MET A 720 -6.22 22.22 -11.17
CA MET A 720 -6.24 21.32 -10.03
C MET A 720 -4.89 21.23 -9.30
N LEU A 721 -3.78 21.33 -10.04
CA LEU A 721 -2.43 21.17 -9.50
C LEU A 721 -1.83 22.48 -8.94
N PHE A 722 -2.30 23.65 -9.39
CA PHE A 722 -1.65 24.93 -9.08
C PHE A 722 -2.54 26.02 -8.49
N ILE A 723 -3.86 25.98 -8.70
CA ILE A 723 -4.78 26.94 -8.06
C ILE A 723 -4.99 26.50 -6.60
N LYS A 724 -4.75 27.40 -5.65
CA LYS A 724 -4.74 27.12 -4.20
C LYS A 724 -5.55 28.11 -3.42
#